data_AF-A0A8C0P2N5-F1
#
_entry.id   AF-A0A8C0P2N5-F1
#
_cell.length_a   1.000
_cell.length_b   1.000
_cell.length_c   1.000
_cell.angle_alpha   90.00
_cell.angle_beta   90.00
_cell.angle_gamma   90.00
#
_symmetry.space_group_name_H-M   'P 1'
#
loop_
_entity.id
_entity.type
_entity.pdbx_description
1 polymer ?
#
loop_
_entity_poly.entity_id
_entity_poly.type
_entity_poly.pdbx_seq_one_letter_code
_entity_poly.pdbx_strand_id
1 'polypeptide(L)'
;MFFSRGVTVPRAAGLGLAEPSGAQRSAAGPSVPRPGPPKAAPSGLRSHARPPGGARRPATRRREARPVGCPGPPLAAWASLPVRSVRALAARSRAGCPGLAGPRPPAAPRRAGPPRPPPVRAGEWAEPRARGARDRLSHHGPRGWGRLTWQGSPNEPPFFTPPKTKGGAQRPRSPPWFRKVGWAWSRGLQERGRGGRGSAVGLRGGPGLGGGGWQAVTDTPAHTRGSSSRDKDRSATVSSSVPMPIGGKGSRTNCSPSVPQKVPNRLINEKSPYLLQHAYNPVDWYPWGQEAFDKARKENKPIFLSVGYSTCHWCHMMEEESFQNEEIGHLLNEDFVSVKVDREERPDVDKVYMTFVQATSSGGGWPMNVWLTPNLQPFVGGTYFPPEDGLTRVGFRTVLLRIREQWKQNKNTLLENSQRVTTALLARSEISMGDRQVPPSAATMNSRCFQQLDEGYDEEYGGFAEAPKFPTPVILNFLFSYWLSHRLTQDGSRAQQMALHTLKMMANGGIRDHVGQGFHRYSTDRQWHIPHFEKMLYDQAQLAVAYSQAFQISGDEFYSDVAKGILQYVARNLSHRSGGFYSAEDADSPPERGMRPREGAFYVWTVKEVQNLLPEPVLGATEPLTSGQLLMKHYGLTEAGNISPSQDPKGELQGQNVLTVRYSLELTAARFGLDVDAVRTLLNTGLEKLFQARKHRPKPHLDSKMLAAWNGLMVSGYAVTGAVLGQERLINYAINGAKFLKRHMFDVASGRLMRTCYAGPGGTVEHSNPPCWGFLEDYAFVVRGLLDLYEASQESSWLEWALRLQDTQDRLFWDSQGGGYFCSEAELGAGLPLRLKDDQDGAEPSANSVSAHNLLRMHGFTGHKDWMDKCVCLLTAFSERMRRVPVALPEMVRALSAHQQTLKQIVICGDPQAKDTKALLQCVHSIYIPNKVLILANGDPSSFLSRQLPFLSTLRRLEDRATAYVCEDQACSMPITEPCELRKLLHQ
;
A
#
# COMPACT_ATOMS: atom_id res chain seq x y z
N MET A 1 44.80 -28.13 -31.27
CA MET A 1 44.53 -29.45 -31.89
C MET A 1 43.02 -29.50 -32.11
N PHE A 2 42.57 -29.13 -33.31
CA PHE A 2 42.10 -30.01 -34.41
C PHE A 2 40.58 -30.32 -34.26
N PHE A 3 39.64 -29.82 -35.09
CA PHE A 3 39.40 -29.99 -36.55
C PHE A 3 39.01 -31.43 -36.94
N SER A 4 38.16 -31.73 -37.94
CA SER A 4 37.40 -30.92 -38.94
C SER A 4 35.87 -31.20 -38.80
N ARG A 5 34.87 -30.94 -39.67
CA ARG A 5 34.66 -30.64 -41.13
C ARG A 5 35.03 -31.77 -42.11
N GLY A 6 34.41 -31.97 -43.28
CA GLY A 6 33.20 -31.36 -43.89
C GLY A 6 32.33 -32.45 -44.57
N VAL A 7 31.66 -32.25 -45.72
CA VAL A 7 31.55 -31.05 -46.59
C VAL A 7 30.06 -30.73 -46.87
N THR A 8 29.39 -30.76 -48.04
CA THR A 8 29.68 -30.95 -49.49
C THR A 8 28.66 -30.14 -50.32
N VAL A 9 28.79 -30.05 -51.66
CA VAL A 9 27.99 -29.17 -52.56
C VAL A 9 27.66 -29.90 -53.89
N PRO A 10 26.79 -29.36 -54.78
CA PRO A 10 27.31 -28.52 -55.88
C PRO A 10 26.41 -27.34 -56.31
N ARG A 11 27.00 -26.31 -56.95
CA ARG A 11 26.29 -25.33 -57.80
C ARG A 11 27.22 -24.82 -58.90
N ALA A 12 26.71 -24.65 -60.12
CA ALA A 12 27.46 -24.13 -61.27
C ALA A 12 27.40 -22.59 -61.37
N ALA A 13 28.29 -22.00 -62.18
CA ALA A 13 28.51 -20.55 -62.27
C ALA A 13 27.64 -19.85 -63.34
N GLY A 14 27.51 -18.53 -63.22
CA GLY A 14 26.87 -17.65 -64.20
C GLY A 14 27.21 -16.18 -63.91
N LEU A 15 27.79 -15.47 -64.89
CA LEU A 15 28.24 -14.08 -64.81
C LEU A 15 27.06 -13.08 -64.88
N GLY A 16 27.21 -11.89 -64.30
CA GLY A 16 26.27 -10.77 -64.50
C GLY A 16 26.56 -9.56 -63.60
N LEU A 17 26.90 -8.42 -64.21
CA LEU A 17 27.16 -7.13 -63.53
C LEU A 17 25.88 -6.29 -63.33
N ALA A 18 26.04 -5.20 -62.58
CA ALA A 18 25.23 -3.96 -62.57
C ALA A 18 24.02 -3.85 -61.59
N GLU A 19 24.27 -3.11 -60.50
CA GLU A 19 23.36 -2.08 -59.94
C GLU A 19 23.16 -0.92 -60.97
N PRO A 20 22.25 0.09 -60.79
CA PRO A 20 21.61 0.56 -59.55
C PRO A 20 20.12 1.00 -59.63
N SER A 21 19.62 1.56 -58.52
CA SER A 21 18.60 2.64 -58.34
C SER A 21 17.46 2.85 -59.38
N GLY A 22 16.20 3.09 -59.00
CA GLY A 22 15.63 3.43 -57.69
C GLY A 22 14.70 4.65 -57.76
N ALA A 23 13.84 4.84 -56.73
CA ALA A 23 12.91 5.98 -56.57
C ALA A 23 11.75 6.03 -57.62
N GLN A 24 10.61 6.73 -57.44
CA GLN A 24 9.92 7.29 -56.25
C GLN A 24 8.45 7.63 -56.63
N ARG A 25 7.53 7.70 -55.63
CA ARG A 25 6.24 8.46 -55.66
C ARG A 25 5.14 7.97 -56.64
N SER A 26 3.84 8.26 -56.47
CA SER A 26 3.06 8.73 -55.29
C SER A 26 1.54 8.60 -55.50
N ALA A 27 0.82 8.34 -54.41
CA ALA A 27 -0.54 8.80 -54.07
C ALA A 27 -1.71 8.73 -55.09
N ALA A 28 -2.71 7.90 -54.77
CA ALA A 28 -4.14 8.23 -54.93
C ALA A 28 -5.04 7.29 -54.09
N GLY A 29 -6.23 7.77 -53.73
CA GLY A 29 -7.40 7.03 -53.25
C GLY A 29 -8.64 7.93 -53.47
N PRO A 30 -9.83 7.65 -52.90
CA PRO A 30 -10.33 6.44 -52.22
C PRO A 30 -11.64 5.91 -52.88
N SER A 31 -12.29 4.87 -52.34
CA SER A 31 -13.78 4.71 -52.26
C SER A 31 -14.21 3.31 -51.76
N VAL A 32 -15.52 3.11 -51.52
CA VAL A 32 -16.15 1.95 -50.88
C VAL A 32 -17.30 1.40 -51.75
N PRO A 33 -17.56 0.08 -51.76
CA PRO A 33 -18.96 -0.37 -51.75
C PRO A 33 -19.31 -1.61 -50.89
N ARG A 34 -20.55 -1.60 -50.39
CA ARG A 34 -21.47 -2.75 -50.12
C ARG A 34 -22.73 -2.50 -51.02
N PRO A 35 -23.84 -3.30 -51.04
CA PRO A 35 -24.21 -4.58 -50.40
C PRO A 35 -24.83 -5.64 -51.39
N GLY A 36 -25.40 -6.77 -50.91
CA GLY A 36 -26.36 -7.59 -51.70
C GLY A 36 -26.56 -9.09 -51.28
N PRO A 37 -27.81 -9.61 -51.12
CA PRO A 37 -28.16 -11.03 -50.81
C PRO A 37 -29.18 -11.61 -51.86
N PRO A 38 -30.12 -12.59 -51.62
CA PRO A 38 -30.34 -13.63 -50.58
C PRO A 38 -30.75 -15.05 -51.16
N LYS A 39 -31.40 -15.93 -50.33
CA LYS A 39 -32.19 -17.21 -50.60
C LYS A 39 -31.50 -18.53 -50.18
N ALA A 40 -32.17 -19.64 -49.85
CA ALA A 40 -33.55 -19.97 -49.38
C ALA A 40 -33.62 -21.44 -48.86
N ALA A 41 -34.78 -21.94 -48.38
CA ALA A 41 -34.99 -23.32 -47.88
C ALA A 41 -36.27 -23.99 -48.44
N PRO A 42 -36.39 -25.33 -48.40
CA PRO A 42 -37.69 -26.05 -48.29
C PRO A 42 -37.67 -27.23 -47.28
N SER A 43 -38.73 -28.07 -47.27
CA SER A 43 -39.12 -28.92 -46.12
C SER A 43 -39.72 -30.33 -46.45
N GLY A 44 -39.82 -31.22 -45.44
CA GLY A 44 -40.59 -32.50 -45.45
C GLY A 44 -39.77 -33.79 -45.18
N LEU A 45 -40.33 -34.97 -44.82
CA LEU A 45 -41.70 -35.34 -44.35
C LEU A 45 -41.78 -36.82 -43.84
N ARG A 46 -42.26 -37.12 -42.60
CA ARG A 46 -42.80 -38.43 -42.08
C ARG A 46 -41.87 -39.71 -42.11
N SER A 47 -42.14 -40.87 -41.49
CA SER A 47 -42.82 -41.28 -40.21
C SER A 47 -42.63 -42.80 -39.88
N HIS A 48 -42.61 -43.18 -38.58
CA HIS A 48 -42.83 -44.53 -37.96
C HIS A 48 -41.91 -45.76 -38.24
N ALA A 49 -41.44 -46.45 -37.17
CA ALA A 49 -41.48 -47.93 -36.98
C ALA A 49 -40.91 -48.41 -35.60
N ARG A 50 -41.28 -49.65 -35.18
CA ARG A 50 -40.84 -50.47 -34.00
C ARG A 50 -41.28 -51.94 -34.27
N PRO A 51 -40.88 -52.99 -33.49
CA PRO A 51 -39.64 -53.30 -32.76
C PRO A 51 -39.09 -54.72 -33.10
N PRO A 52 -38.08 -55.26 -32.37
CA PRO A 52 -38.30 -56.40 -31.42
C PRO A 52 -37.35 -56.38 -30.16
N GLY A 53 -37.37 -57.31 -29.18
CA GLY A 53 -38.34 -58.40 -28.90
C GLY A 53 -38.04 -59.49 -27.83
N GLY A 54 -37.10 -59.34 -26.87
CA GLY A 54 -36.83 -60.33 -25.78
C GLY A 54 -35.36 -60.80 -25.68
N ALA A 55 -34.89 -61.63 -24.73
CA ALA A 55 -35.37 -62.12 -23.41
C ALA A 55 -34.12 -62.71 -22.65
N ARG A 56 -34.00 -62.80 -21.31
CA ARG A 56 -34.68 -63.73 -20.36
C ARG A 56 -34.32 -63.41 -18.88
N ARG A 57 -34.95 -64.16 -17.95
CA ARG A 57 -34.76 -64.18 -16.48
C ARG A 57 -33.81 -65.33 -16.05
N PRO A 58 -33.29 -65.39 -14.79
CA PRO A 58 -34.09 -65.88 -13.65
C PRO A 58 -33.83 -65.13 -12.32
N ALA A 59 -34.48 -65.59 -11.24
CA ALA A 59 -34.31 -65.07 -9.88
C ALA A 59 -34.61 -66.16 -8.83
N THR A 60 -33.99 -66.09 -7.65
CA THR A 60 -34.34 -66.88 -6.46
C THR A 60 -34.41 -65.99 -5.22
N ARG A 61 -35.42 -66.22 -4.37
CA ARG A 61 -35.62 -65.52 -3.08
C ARG A 61 -35.01 -66.34 -1.93
N ARG A 62 -34.70 -65.66 -0.83
CA ARG A 62 -35.28 -66.01 0.49
C ARG A 62 -35.38 -64.78 1.39
N ARG A 63 -36.20 -64.88 2.44
CA ARG A 63 -36.46 -63.88 3.50
C ARG A 63 -36.08 -64.52 4.83
N GLU A 64 -35.69 -63.68 5.79
CA GLU A 64 -35.89 -63.75 7.26
C GLU A 64 -34.92 -62.72 7.86
N ALA A 65 -35.00 -62.21 9.08
CA ALA A 65 -36.03 -61.85 10.05
C ALA A 65 -35.23 -61.17 11.21
N ARG A 66 -35.88 -60.40 12.10
CA ARG A 66 -35.22 -59.79 13.30
C ARG A 66 -35.26 -60.80 14.49
N PRO A 67 -34.84 -60.49 15.76
CA PRO A 67 -34.32 -59.24 16.38
C PRO A 67 -33.20 -59.41 17.47
N VAL A 68 -32.94 -58.31 18.22
CA VAL A 68 -32.35 -58.21 19.59
C VAL A 68 -30.81 -58.24 19.74
N GLY A 69 -30.27 -57.33 20.58
CA GLY A 69 -28.95 -57.47 21.22
C GLY A 69 -28.17 -56.17 21.46
N CYS A 70 -28.32 -55.54 22.65
CA CYS A 70 -27.35 -54.57 23.19
C CYS A 70 -26.53 -55.24 24.31
N PRO A 71 -25.27 -54.82 24.57
CA PRO A 71 -25.06 -53.75 25.56
C PRO A 71 -23.94 -52.73 25.22
N GLY A 72 -23.94 -51.57 25.90
CA GLY A 72 -22.77 -50.69 26.09
C GLY A 72 -22.15 -50.92 27.48
N PRO A 73 -21.56 -49.92 28.19
CA PRO A 73 -21.22 -48.50 27.88
C PRO A 73 -19.67 -48.32 28.00
N PRO A 74 -19.02 -47.25 28.55
CA PRO A 74 -19.36 -45.82 28.80
C PRO A 74 -18.47 -44.82 27.99
N LEU A 75 -18.72 -43.51 27.82
CA LEU A 75 -19.45 -42.39 28.49
C LEU A 75 -18.58 -41.37 29.28
N ALA A 76 -18.33 -40.21 28.65
CA ALA A 76 -18.26 -38.85 29.20
C ALA A 76 -18.38 -37.87 28.00
N ALA A 77 -19.32 -36.90 27.89
CA ALA A 77 -19.66 -35.77 28.76
C ALA A 77 -18.48 -34.77 28.90
N TRP A 78 -18.63 -33.45 28.73
CA TRP A 78 -19.71 -32.54 29.16
C TRP A 78 -20.36 -31.70 28.02
N ALA A 79 -21.32 -30.83 28.36
CA ALA A 79 -22.20 -30.11 27.42
C ALA A 79 -22.39 -28.60 27.75
N SER A 80 -23.03 -27.85 26.84
CA SER A 80 -23.62 -26.51 27.07
C SER A 80 -24.75 -26.23 26.06
N LEU A 81 -25.65 -25.29 26.39
CA LEU A 81 -27.01 -25.16 25.81
C LEU A 81 -27.16 -24.05 24.74
N PRO A 82 -28.18 -24.15 23.86
CA PRO A 82 -28.45 -23.15 22.81
C PRO A 82 -29.36 -22.00 23.28
N VAL A 83 -29.16 -20.80 22.70
CA VAL A 83 -30.01 -19.62 22.91
C VAL A 83 -31.06 -19.53 21.79
N ARG A 84 -32.32 -19.21 22.14
CA ARG A 84 -33.42 -18.97 21.18
C ARG A 84 -33.61 -17.48 20.87
N SER A 85 -33.93 -17.19 19.62
CA SER A 85 -34.28 -15.85 19.11
C SER A 85 -35.78 -15.53 19.23
N VAL A 86 -36.13 -14.31 19.65
CA VAL A 86 -37.42 -13.64 19.34
C VAL A 86 -37.28 -12.12 19.39
N ARG A 87 -37.63 -11.40 18.30
CA ARG A 87 -38.68 -10.33 18.25
C ARG A 87 -38.54 -9.39 17.05
N ALA A 88 -39.71 -8.96 16.56
CA ALA A 88 -39.92 -7.80 15.69
C ALA A 88 -41.30 -7.20 16.00
N LEU A 89 -41.48 -5.89 15.77
CA LEU A 89 -42.74 -5.10 15.90
C LEU A 89 -43.30 -5.03 17.36
N ALA A 90 -44.03 -4.00 17.80
CA ALA A 90 -44.65 -2.85 17.12
C ALA A 90 -44.55 -1.54 17.97
N ALA A 91 -45.27 -0.48 17.59
CA ALA A 91 -45.14 0.88 18.14
C ALA A 91 -46.36 1.38 18.96
N ARG A 92 -46.19 2.54 19.63
CA ARG A 92 -47.19 3.33 20.43
C ARG A 92 -47.54 2.70 21.80
N SER A 93 -47.95 3.44 22.84
CA SER A 93 -48.23 4.89 23.04
C SER A 93 -47.90 5.37 24.47
N ARG A 94 -47.76 6.69 24.70
CA ARG A 94 -47.66 7.32 26.04
C ARG A 94 -49.04 7.56 26.67
N ALA A 95 -49.20 7.28 27.97
CA ALA A 95 -50.10 7.99 28.91
C ALA A 95 -49.93 7.48 30.36
N GLY A 96 -50.22 8.33 31.37
CA GLY A 96 -50.70 7.90 32.70
C GLY A 96 -49.68 7.68 33.84
N CYS A 97 -49.66 8.61 34.79
CA CYS A 97 -49.30 8.40 36.21
C CYS A 97 -50.54 8.80 37.07
N PRO A 98 -50.55 8.82 38.43
CA PRO A 98 -49.60 8.31 39.43
C PRO A 98 -50.26 7.52 40.62
N GLY A 99 -49.45 7.09 41.61
CA GLY A 99 -49.88 6.77 43.00
C GLY A 99 -49.82 5.28 43.42
N LEU A 100 -49.68 4.92 44.71
CA LEU A 100 -49.43 5.71 45.93
C LEU A 100 -48.94 4.80 47.11
N ALA A 101 -48.25 5.40 48.09
CA ALA A 101 -47.97 4.91 49.48
C ALA A 101 -47.05 3.68 49.75
N GLY A 102 -46.40 3.70 50.93
CA GLY A 102 -45.70 2.58 51.60
C GLY A 102 -46.51 2.05 52.81
N PRO A 103 -45.92 1.37 53.85
CA PRO A 103 -44.60 1.63 54.46
C PRO A 103 -43.79 0.37 54.91
N ARG A 104 -42.80 0.55 55.81
CA ARG A 104 -41.99 -0.45 56.56
C ARG A 104 -42.31 -0.36 58.09
N PRO A 105 -41.61 -1.08 59.01
CA PRO A 105 -41.42 -2.54 59.22
C PRO A 105 -41.93 -2.96 60.64
N PRO A 106 -41.59 -4.15 61.19
CA PRO A 106 -40.56 -4.21 62.25
C PRO A 106 -39.64 -5.47 62.20
N ALA A 107 -39.11 -5.95 63.34
CA ALA A 107 -37.83 -6.69 63.45
C ALA A 107 -37.87 -8.10 64.11
N ALA A 108 -36.67 -8.71 64.31
CA ALA A 108 -36.42 -10.13 64.59
C ALA A 108 -36.23 -10.52 66.08
N PRO A 109 -36.10 -11.84 66.37
CA PRO A 109 -34.88 -12.41 67.00
C PRO A 109 -34.32 -13.61 66.19
N ARG A 110 -33.04 -14.05 66.20
CA ARG A 110 -32.03 -14.34 67.26
C ARG A 110 -32.39 -15.59 68.11
N ARG A 111 -31.47 -16.52 68.50
CA ARG A 111 -29.98 -16.50 68.54
C ARG A 111 -29.37 -17.92 68.73
N ALA A 112 -28.14 -18.18 68.24
CA ALA A 112 -27.19 -19.19 68.76
C ALA A 112 -25.72 -18.92 68.26
N GLY A 113 -24.69 -19.41 68.96
CA GLY A 113 -23.23 -19.14 68.77
C GLY A 113 -22.51 -19.12 70.15
N PRO A 114 -21.29 -18.57 70.35
CA PRO A 114 -20.22 -18.03 69.46
C PRO A 114 -19.00 -19.03 69.47
N PRO A 115 -17.66 -18.73 69.61
CA PRO A 115 -16.78 -17.53 69.50
C PRO A 115 -15.69 -17.67 68.37
N ARG A 116 -14.62 -16.87 68.13
CA ARG A 116 -13.93 -15.67 68.73
C ARG A 116 -12.90 -15.90 69.88
N PRO A 117 -11.98 -14.95 70.21
CA PRO A 117 -11.30 -13.84 69.47
C PRO A 117 -9.75 -13.81 69.80
N PRO A 118 -8.97 -12.70 69.99
CA PRO A 118 -8.98 -11.25 69.62
C PRO A 118 -7.63 -10.78 68.90
N PRO A 119 -7.03 -9.55 69.04
CA PRO A 119 -7.36 -8.38 68.19
C PRO A 119 -6.22 -7.39 67.68
N VAL A 120 -6.45 -6.72 66.53
CA VAL A 120 -6.46 -5.23 66.29
C VAL A 120 -5.19 -4.31 66.27
N ARG A 121 -5.14 -3.48 65.20
CA ARG A 121 -4.54 -2.11 64.97
C ARG A 121 -3.06 -1.91 64.57
N ALA A 122 -2.79 -0.69 64.09
CA ALA A 122 -1.61 -0.23 63.35
C ALA A 122 -1.01 1.07 63.91
N GLY A 123 0.21 1.41 63.48
CA GLY A 123 0.98 2.62 63.81
C GLY A 123 2.02 2.92 62.72
N GLU A 124 2.72 4.05 62.81
CA GLU A 124 3.39 4.73 61.68
C GLU A 124 4.78 5.32 62.10
N TRP A 125 5.59 5.78 61.12
CA TRP A 125 6.81 6.62 61.20
C TRP A 125 8.23 6.01 61.26
N ALA A 126 9.10 6.65 60.44
CA ALA A 126 10.54 6.98 60.61
C ALA A 126 11.70 6.00 60.21
N GLU A 127 12.50 6.49 59.25
CA GLU A 127 13.95 6.23 59.01
C GLU A 127 14.85 6.87 60.13
N PRO A 128 16.21 6.69 60.25
CA PRO A 128 17.21 6.64 59.14
C PRO A 128 18.59 5.89 59.30
N ARG A 129 19.23 5.62 58.15
CA ARG A 129 20.69 5.76 57.76
C ARG A 129 21.90 5.32 58.64
N ALA A 130 22.52 4.20 58.21
CA ALA A 130 23.85 4.09 57.52
C ALA A 130 25.26 4.13 58.21
N ARG A 131 26.21 3.41 57.55
CA ARG A 131 27.71 3.30 57.71
C ARG A 131 28.19 2.44 58.90
N GLY A 132 29.32 1.70 58.90
CA GLY A 132 30.41 1.34 57.95
C GLY A 132 31.71 1.06 58.78
N ALA A 133 32.77 0.30 58.46
CA ALA A 133 33.35 -0.51 57.37
C ALA A 133 34.77 -1.01 57.85
N ARG A 134 35.55 -1.79 57.05
CA ARG A 134 37.01 -2.15 57.22
C ARG A 134 37.39 -3.23 58.27
N ASP A 135 38.53 -3.96 58.25
CA ASP A 135 39.64 -4.20 57.26
C ASP A 135 40.48 -5.47 57.65
N ARG A 136 41.00 -6.25 56.66
CA ARG A 136 42.34 -6.95 56.61
C ARG A 136 42.75 -8.02 57.69
N LEU A 137 43.80 -8.86 57.57
CA LEU A 137 44.85 -9.19 56.56
C LEU A 137 45.31 -10.70 56.68
N SER A 138 46.42 -11.12 56.04
CA SER A 138 46.71 -12.55 55.67
C SER A 138 48.19 -13.02 55.69
N HIS A 139 48.44 -14.34 55.88
CA HIS A 139 49.67 -15.13 55.55
C HIS A 139 49.35 -16.67 55.68
N HIS A 140 50.12 -17.71 55.27
CA HIS A 140 51.48 -17.90 54.69
C HIS A 140 51.59 -19.19 53.80
N GLY A 141 52.75 -19.89 53.72
CA GLY A 141 53.02 -21.20 53.06
C GLY A 141 54.39 -21.79 53.50
N PRO A 142 55.15 -22.62 52.72
CA PRO A 142 54.86 -23.33 51.45
C PRO A 142 55.62 -24.70 51.19
N ARG A 143 55.46 -25.28 49.97
CA ARG A 143 56.36 -26.20 49.17
C ARG A 143 56.47 -27.72 49.43
N GLY A 144 56.40 -28.46 48.32
CA GLY A 144 56.92 -29.82 48.03
C GLY A 144 56.86 -30.08 46.51
N TRP A 145 57.74 -30.91 45.92
CA TRP A 145 57.84 -31.10 44.44
C TRP A 145 57.87 -32.58 44.02
N GLY A 146 57.24 -32.92 42.88
CA GLY A 146 57.34 -34.19 42.17
C GLY A 146 56.69 -34.09 40.78
N ARG A 147 57.32 -34.66 39.73
CA ARG A 147 56.88 -34.48 38.33
C ARG A 147 56.11 -35.68 37.78
N LEU A 148 54.99 -35.40 37.10
CA LEU A 148 54.50 -36.11 35.92
C LEU A 148 53.86 -35.08 34.96
N THR A 149 53.80 -35.38 33.66
CA THR A 149 53.82 -34.33 32.62
C THR A 149 52.46 -33.84 32.11
N TRP A 150 52.26 -32.52 32.21
CA TRP A 150 51.44 -31.62 31.39
C TRP A 150 51.29 -32.03 29.90
N GLN A 151 50.21 -31.78 29.14
CA GLN A 151 48.97 -30.95 29.22
C GLN A 151 47.79 -31.72 28.55
N GLY A 152 46.51 -31.32 28.59
CA GLY A 152 45.87 -30.12 29.15
C GLY A 152 45.05 -29.34 28.10
N SER A 153 43.75 -29.61 27.95
CA SER A 153 42.80 -28.81 27.13
C SER A 153 41.33 -29.16 27.42
N PRO A 154 40.48 -28.15 27.65
CA PRO A 154 39.11 -28.13 27.14
C PRO A 154 38.83 -26.83 26.37
N ASN A 155 38.21 -26.91 25.19
CA ASN A 155 37.76 -25.73 24.44
C ASN A 155 36.61 -26.05 23.47
N GLU A 156 35.91 -25.00 23.05
CA GLU A 156 34.70 -25.03 22.23
C GLU A 156 34.88 -25.64 20.83
N PRO A 157 33.83 -26.30 20.31
CA PRO A 157 33.61 -26.33 18.86
C PRO A 157 32.12 -26.21 18.43
N PRO A 158 31.82 -25.83 17.17
CA PRO A 158 32.55 -24.83 16.37
C PRO A 158 31.62 -23.89 15.55
N PHE A 159 32.15 -22.73 15.14
CA PHE A 159 31.57 -21.97 14.02
C PHE A 159 31.69 -22.77 12.70
N PHE A 160 30.60 -22.84 11.93
CA PHE A 160 30.63 -23.49 10.62
C PHE A 160 31.30 -22.61 9.55
N THR A 161 32.22 -23.19 8.79
CA THR A 161 32.80 -22.58 7.58
C THR A 161 32.19 -23.21 6.32
N PRO A 162 32.02 -22.44 5.23
CA PRO A 162 31.43 -22.97 3.99
C PRO A 162 32.42 -23.88 3.23
N PRO A 163 31.93 -24.90 2.50
CA PRO A 163 32.78 -25.88 1.82
C PRO A 163 33.54 -25.28 0.62
N LYS A 164 34.77 -25.75 0.40
CA LYS A 164 35.57 -25.43 -0.79
C LYS A 164 35.15 -26.31 -1.98
N THR A 165 34.32 -25.79 -2.87
CA THR A 165 34.16 -26.36 -4.22
C THR A 165 35.21 -25.75 -5.18
N LYS A 166 35.86 -26.60 -5.99
CA LYS A 166 36.71 -26.15 -7.10
C LYS A 166 35.84 -25.89 -8.32
N GLY A 167 35.54 -24.62 -8.59
CA GLY A 167 34.81 -24.17 -9.78
C GLY A 167 34.88 -22.65 -9.89
N GLY A 168 35.32 -22.12 -11.04
CA GLY A 168 35.70 -20.71 -11.15
C GLY A 168 34.53 -19.78 -11.51
N ALA A 169 34.11 -18.94 -10.57
CA ALA A 169 33.33 -17.73 -10.85
C ALA A 169 33.71 -16.62 -9.86
N GLN A 170 34.29 -15.52 -10.33
CA GLN A 170 34.69 -14.40 -9.46
C GLN A 170 33.49 -13.48 -9.17
N ARG A 171 33.15 -13.30 -7.89
CA ARG A 171 32.25 -12.20 -7.49
C ARG A 171 32.92 -10.85 -7.79
N PRO A 172 32.23 -9.88 -8.39
CA PRO A 172 32.82 -8.57 -8.69
C PRO A 172 33.17 -7.84 -7.39
N ARG A 173 34.48 -7.64 -7.15
CA ARG A 173 34.98 -6.83 -6.02
C ARG A 173 34.82 -5.33 -6.34
N SER A 174 34.26 -4.57 -5.40
CA SER A 174 34.18 -3.10 -5.47
C SER A 174 35.57 -2.46 -5.64
N PRO A 175 35.69 -1.31 -6.34
CA PRO A 175 36.99 -0.72 -6.65
C PRO A 175 37.76 -0.27 -5.39
N PRO A 176 39.11 -0.27 -5.40
CA PRO A 176 39.90 -0.19 -4.16
C PRO A 176 39.77 1.11 -3.35
N TRP A 177 39.42 2.22 -4.00
CA TRP A 177 39.31 3.52 -3.35
C TRP A 177 38.16 3.58 -2.33
N PHE A 178 37.05 2.86 -2.57
CA PHE A 178 35.92 2.79 -1.64
C PHE A 178 36.29 2.18 -0.28
N ARG A 179 37.35 1.37 -0.21
CA ARG A 179 37.85 0.79 1.05
C ARG A 179 38.79 1.71 1.85
N LYS A 180 39.40 2.72 1.21
CA LYS A 180 40.39 3.59 1.90
C LYS A 180 39.77 4.60 2.86
N VAL A 181 38.46 4.89 2.77
CA VAL A 181 37.76 5.76 3.73
C VAL A 181 37.54 5.04 5.07
N GLY A 182 37.28 3.72 5.06
CA GLY A 182 36.98 2.94 6.27
C GLY A 182 38.17 2.58 7.16
N TRP A 183 39.41 2.74 6.68
CA TRP A 183 40.62 2.38 7.46
C TRP A 183 41.32 3.55 8.17
N ALA A 184 40.80 4.78 8.02
CA ALA A 184 41.23 5.96 8.77
C ALA A 184 40.35 6.24 10.01
N TRP A 185 39.47 5.30 10.38
CA TRP A 185 38.37 5.49 11.36
C TRP A 185 38.64 4.88 12.75
N SER A 186 39.90 4.62 13.13
CA SER A 186 40.22 3.95 14.42
C SER A 186 41.52 4.39 15.11
N ARG A 187 42.18 5.47 14.68
CA ARG A 187 43.29 6.10 15.42
C ARG A 187 43.26 7.63 15.27
N GLY A 188 42.64 8.30 16.25
CA GLY A 188 42.54 9.76 16.31
C GLY A 188 42.22 10.28 17.71
N LEU A 189 42.64 9.56 18.76
CA LEU A 189 42.25 9.83 20.14
C LEU A 189 43.39 9.59 21.16
N GLN A 190 44.60 9.99 20.79
CA GLN A 190 45.70 10.21 21.72
C GLN A 190 46.61 11.31 21.17
N GLU A 191 47.29 12.02 22.08
CA GLU A 191 48.22 13.13 21.79
C GLU A 191 47.68 14.35 21.04
N ARG A 192 47.07 15.29 21.80
CA ARG A 192 47.70 16.60 22.06
C ARG A 192 46.94 17.37 23.14
N GLY A 193 47.47 17.34 24.37
CA GLY A 193 47.07 18.24 25.44
C GLY A 193 48.29 18.93 26.04
N ARG A 194 48.30 20.27 26.05
CA ARG A 194 49.02 21.14 27.02
C ARG A 194 48.71 22.62 26.74
N GLY A 195 48.35 23.36 27.80
CA GLY A 195 48.18 24.82 27.80
C GLY A 195 46.77 25.32 27.46
N GLY A 196 45.96 25.85 28.39
CA GLY A 196 46.03 25.72 29.85
C GLY A 196 45.63 26.97 30.63
N ARG A 197 44.84 26.79 31.71
CA ARG A 197 44.28 27.81 32.64
C ARG A 197 43.17 28.68 32.00
N GLY A 198 42.09 29.06 32.72
CA GLY A 198 41.62 28.61 34.04
C GLY A 198 40.63 29.59 34.68
N SER A 199 39.66 29.08 35.47
CA SER A 199 38.70 29.84 36.30
C SER A 199 37.66 30.71 35.55
N ALA A 200 36.51 31.11 36.13
CA ALA A 200 35.66 30.51 37.18
C ALA A 200 34.28 31.23 37.23
N VAL A 201 33.25 30.53 37.74
CA VAL A 201 32.03 31.07 38.43
C VAL A 201 31.25 32.25 37.81
N GLY A 202 30.01 31.97 37.35
CA GLY A 202 28.83 32.39 38.14
C GLY A 202 27.86 33.48 37.65
N LEU A 203 26.57 33.09 37.59
CA LEU A 203 25.36 33.83 38.01
C LEU A 203 24.77 35.02 37.20
N ARG A 204 23.48 34.82 36.83
CA ARG A 204 22.31 35.72 36.96
C ARG A 204 22.40 37.23 36.60
N GLY A 205 21.43 37.69 35.80
CA GLY A 205 20.88 39.06 35.96
C GLY A 205 20.03 39.62 34.81
N GLY A 206 18.74 39.86 35.05
CA GLY A 206 18.04 41.04 34.49
C GLY A 206 18.19 42.23 35.47
N PRO A 207 17.42 43.35 35.35
CA PRO A 207 16.09 43.47 34.71
C PRO A 207 15.88 44.75 33.85
N GLY A 208 14.63 44.96 33.41
CA GLY A 208 13.85 46.20 33.69
C GLY A 208 13.93 47.37 32.70
N LEU A 209 12.96 48.31 32.67
CA LEU A 209 11.67 48.45 33.38
C LEU A 209 10.74 49.49 32.69
N GLY A 210 9.42 49.41 32.90
CA GLY A 210 8.46 50.51 32.74
C GLY A 210 7.73 50.68 31.38
N GLY A 211 6.48 51.14 31.30
CA GLY A 211 5.48 51.30 32.39
C GLY A 211 4.31 52.27 32.11
N GLY A 212 3.07 51.74 31.96
CA GLY A 212 1.80 52.50 31.93
C GLY A 212 1.46 53.20 30.59
N GLY A 213 0.19 53.46 30.24
CA GLY A 213 -1.09 53.09 30.88
C GLY A 213 -2.32 53.77 30.23
N TRP A 214 -3.50 53.56 30.82
CA TRP A 214 -4.80 54.29 30.64
C TRP A 214 -5.85 53.87 29.58
N GLN A 215 -6.90 53.22 30.11
CA GLN A 215 -8.35 53.36 29.82
C GLN A 215 -9.01 52.82 28.53
N ALA A 216 -10.35 52.74 28.60
CA ALA A 216 -11.28 51.96 27.77
C ALA A 216 -12.68 52.64 27.76
N VAL A 217 -13.77 51.88 27.54
CA VAL A 217 -15.22 52.30 27.46
C VAL A 217 -15.63 52.88 26.10
N THR A 218 -16.77 52.58 25.45
CA THR A 218 -17.69 51.40 25.27
C THR A 218 -18.43 51.63 23.91
N ASP A 219 -19.42 50.88 23.37
CA ASP A 219 -20.24 49.71 23.77
C ASP A 219 -20.75 48.91 22.55
N THR A 220 -21.54 47.87 22.81
CA THR A 220 -22.51 47.13 21.97
C THR A 220 -23.84 47.92 21.76
N PRO A 221 -24.90 47.46 21.02
CA PRO A 221 -25.13 46.15 20.37
C PRO A 221 -25.73 46.17 18.92
N ALA A 222 -25.95 44.95 18.39
CA ALA A 222 -27.17 44.48 17.67
C ALA A 222 -27.44 44.69 16.15
N HIS A 223 -27.77 43.53 15.53
CA HIS A 223 -28.91 43.24 14.63
C HIS A 223 -28.90 43.45 13.08
N THR A 224 -28.87 42.28 12.41
CA THR A 224 -29.75 41.80 11.30
C THR A 224 -29.61 42.25 9.83
N ARG A 225 -29.33 41.21 9.00
CA ARG A 225 -30.06 40.75 7.79
C ARG A 225 -30.45 41.72 6.67
N GLY A 226 -30.14 41.32 5.43
CA GLY A 226 -30.78 41.77 4.19
C GLY A 226 -29.73 42.17 3.14
N SER A 227 -29.25 41.33 2.22
CA SER A 227 -29.90 40.50 1.18
C SER A 227 -30.37 41.29 -0.06
N SER A 228 -29.98 40.81 -1.25
CA SER A 228 -30.40 41.27 -2.59
C SER A 228 -29.90 42.67 -3.01
N SER A 229 -29.68 42.97 -4.30
CA SER A 229 -29.42 42.12 -5.49
C SER A 229 -29.15 42.99 -6.71
N ARG A 230 -28.48 42.44 -7.75
CA ARG A 230 -28.56 42.89 -9.16
C ARG A 230 -28.00 44.32 -9.41
N ASP A 231 -27.74 44.76 -10.64
CA ASP A 231 -27.59 44.09 -11.95
C ASP A 231 -26.74 45.01 -12.84
N LYS A 232 -26.02 44.43 -13.83
CA LYS A 232 -25.74 45.07 -15.15
C LYS A 232 -24.88 46.37 -15.14
N ASP A 233 -24.38 46.90 -16.25
CA ASP A 233 -23.93 46.31 -17.54
C ASP A 233 -22.88 47.27 -18.17
N ARG A 234 -22.17 46.80 -19.22
CA ARG A 234 -21.44 47.60 -20.25
C ARG A 234 -20.24 48.44 -19.75
N SER A 235 -19.01 48.41 -20.32
CA SER A 235 -18.46 48.26 -21.69
C SER A 235 -18.22 49.59 -22.45
N ALA A 236 -17.14 49.64 -23.27
CA ALA A 236 -16.55 50.79 -23.99
C ALA A 236 -15.62 51.66 -23.10
N THR A 237 -14.28 51.77 -23.22
CA THR A 237 -13.26 51.66 -24.31
C THR A 237 -12.96 53.00 -25.02
N VAL A 238 -11.67 53.27 -25.29
CA VAL A 238 -11.08 54.44 -26.04
C VAL A 238 -11.06 55.78 -25.26
N SER A 239 -10.08 56.70 -25.38
CA SER A 239 -8.61 56.62 -25.60
C SER A 239 -7.96 58.02 -25.38
N SER A 240 -6.68 58.04 -24.97
CA SER A 240 -5.64 59.05 -25.29
C SER A 240 -5.94 60.57 -25.33
N SER A 241 -5.29 61.33 -24.42
CA SER A 241 -4.80 62.70 -24.69
C SER A 241 -3.62 63.05 -23.77
N VAL A 242 -2.57 63.70 -24.28
CA VAL A 242 -1.37 64.12 -23.53
C VAL A 242 -1.17 65.63 -23.69
N PRO A 243 -0.83 66.35 -22.59
CA PRO A 243 0.25 67.33 -22.66
C PRO A 243 1.22 67.28 -21.45
N MET A 244 2.41 67.82 -21.66
CA MET A 244 3.49 68.03 -20.66
C MET A 244 3.65 69.53 -20.34
N PRO A 245 4.65 69.99 -19.54
CA PRO A 245 4.94 69.63 -18.14
C PRO A 245 5.20 70.88 -17.24
N ILE A 246 4.97 70.82 -15.92
CA ILE A 246 5.43 71.88 -14.99
C ILE A 246 5.94 71.30 -13.65
N GLY A 247 7.13 71.79 -13.22
CA GLY A 247 7.47 72.12 -11.82
C GLY A 247 7.45 71.00 -10.77
N GLY A 248 8.54 70.24 -10.66
CA GLY A 248 8.66 69.17 -9.67
C GLY A 248 8.98 69.62 -8.24
N LYS A 249 8.91 68.64 -7.31
CA LYS A 249 9.74 68.51 -6.11
C LYS A 249 9.90 67.03 -5.79
N GLY A 250 11.03 66.65 -5.19
CA GLY A 250 11.48 65.25 -5.16
C GLY A 250 10.61 64.32 -4.33
N SER A 251 10.04 63.29 -4.95
CA SER A 251 9.60 62.07 -4.27
C SER A 251 10.75 61.07 -4.27
N ARG A 252 11.02 60.43 -3.12
CA ARG A 252 11.99 59.32 -3.06
C ARG A 252 11.39 58.12 -3.78
N THR A 253 12.07 57.62 -4.81
CA THR A 253 11.73 56.33 -5.41
C THR A 253 11.91 55.23 -4.36
N ASN A 254 10.79 54.75 -3.80
CA ASN A 254 10.77 53.47 -3.09
C ASN A 254 11.09 52.37 -4.09
N CYS A 255 12.37 52.08 -4.26
CA CYS A 255 12.84 50.85 -4.87
C CYS A 255 12.52 49.71 -3.90
N SER A 256 11.28 49.23 -3.95
CA SER A 256 10.97 47.89 -3.47
C SER A 256 12.00 46.95 -4.11
N PRO A 257 12.76 46.15 -3.34
CA PRO A 257 13.73 45.24 -3.93
C PRO A 257 12.98 44.27 -4.83
N SER A 258 13.22 44.38 -6.14
CA SER A 258 12.64 43.48 -7.13
C SER A 258 13.15 42.07 -6.82
N VAL A 259 12.27 41.21 -6.31
CA VAL A 259 12.55 39.78 -6.17
C VAL A 259 13.02 39.30 -7.55
N PRO A 260 14.23 38.72 -7.67
CA PRO A 260 14.72 38.26 -8.97
C PRO A 260 13.70 37.32 -9.60
N GLN A 261 13.28 37.62 -10.84
CA GLN A 261 12.40 36.71 -11.57
C GLN A 261 13.15 35.41 -11.82
N LYS A 262 12.82 34.37 -11.04
CA LYS A 262 13.36 33.02 -11.23
C LYS A 262 13.03 32.58 -12.65
N VAL A 263 14.07 32.29 -13.45
CA VAL A 263 13.91 31.80 -14.82
C VAL A 263 13.51 30.33 -14.75
N PRO A 264 12.43 29.89 -15.43
CA PRO A 264 12.03 28.49 -15.42
C PRO A 264 12.99 27.64 -16.26
N ASN A 265 13.30 26.44 -15.77
CA ASN A 265 13.90 25.36 -16.56
C ASN A 265 12.81 24.58 -17.33
N ARG A 266 13.18 23.48 -18.01
CA ARG A 266 12.28 22.74 -18.92
C ARG A 266 11.06 22.13 -18.25
N LEU A 267 11.14 21.83 -16.96
CA LEU A 267 10.06 21.16 -16.22
C LEU A 267 8.78 22.01 -16.12
N ILE A 268 8.83 23.30 -16.46
CA ILE A 268 7.63 24.16 -16.56
C ILE A 268 6.61 23.70 -17.61
N ASN A 269 7.02 22.81 -18.53
CA ASN A 269 6.16 22.24 -19.57
C ASN A 269 5.50 20.92 -19.16
N GLU A 270 5.88 20.35 -18.01
CA GLU A 270 5.40 19.05 -17.53
C GLU A 270 4.02 19.15 -16.87
N LYS A 271 3.39 17.99 -16.61
CA LYS A 271 2.11 17.89 -15.89
C LYS A 271 2.21 17.32 -14.47
N SER A 272 3.26 16.56 -14.16
CA SER A 272 3.53 16.10 -12.79
C SER A 272 3.68 17.29 -11.83
N PRO A 273 2.93 17.32 -10.71
CA PRO A 273 3.17 18.29 -9.64
C PRO A 273 4.59 18.22 -9.05
N TYR A 274 5.18 17.02 -8.98
CA TYR A 274 6.57 16.83 -8.57
C TYR A 274 7.57 17.52 -9.53
N LEU A 275 7.42 17.32 -10.84
CA LEU A 275 8.32 17.96 -11.81
C LEU A 275 8.12 19.49 -11.83
N LEU A 276 6.87 19.96 -11.75
CA LEU A 276 6.53 21.38 -11.70
C LEU A 276 7.07 22.10 -10.45
N GLN A 277 7.16 21.42 -9.29
CA GLN A 277 7.83 21.96 -8.09
C GLN A 277 9.28 22.36 -8.40
N HIS A 278 9.99 21.56 -9.21
CA HIS A 278 11.40 21.77 -9.53
C HIS A 278 11.66 22.75 -10.70
N ALA A 279 10.61 23.34 -11.28
CA ALA A 279 10.70 24.16 -12.49
C ALA A 279 11.47 25.49 -12.31
N TYR A 280 11.61 25.98 -11.08
CA TYR A 280 12.25 27.28 -10.76
C TYR A 280 13.52 27.13 -9.89
N ASN A 281 14.14 25.95 -9.91
CA ASN A 281 15.38 25.66 -9.20
C ASN A 281 16.59 26.12 -10.04
N PRO A 282 17.71 26.56 -9.42
CA PRO A 282 18.95 26.93 -10.12
C PRO A 282 19.56 25.82 -11.01
N VAL A 283 19.14 24.57 -10.84
CA VAL A 283 19.53 23.44 -11.68
C VAL A 283 18.79 23.50 -13.03
N ASP A 284 19.54 23.39 -14.15
CA ASP A 284 19.02 23.17 -15.51
C ASP A 284 18.45 21.74 -15.61
N TRP A 285 17.30 21.51 -15.00
CA TRP A 285 16.62 20.23 -15.03
C TRP A 285 16.03 19.93 -16.41
N TYR A 286 16.21 18.68 -16.84
CA TYR A 286 15.55 18.07 -17.99
C TYR A 286 14.55 17.00 -17.49
N PRO A 287 13.41 16.80 -18.16
CA PRO A 287 12.62 15.59 -18.00
C PRO A 287 13.37 14.38 -18.55
N TRP A 288 12.93 13.16 -18.21
CA TRP A 288 13.50 11.93 -18.77
C TRP A 288 13.15 11.79 -20.26
N GLY A 289 14.09 12.14 -21.13
CA GLY A 289 13.88 12.09 -22.57
C GLY A 289 15.14 12.32 -23.41
N GLN A 290 14.98 12.14 -24.71
CA GLN A 290 16.08 12.08 -25.68
C GLN A 290 16.96 13.35 -25.71
N GLU A 291 16.39 14.55 -25.47
CA GLU A 291 17.16 15.81 -25.41
C GLU A 291 18.30 15.73 -24.37
N ALA A 292 17.99 15.27 -23.16
CA ALA A 292 18.98 15.12 -22.09
C ALA A 292 20.06 14.10 -22.46
N PHE A 293 19.66 13.00 -23.10
CA PHE A 293 20.57 11.90 -23.44
C PHE A 293 21.51 12.30 -24.58
N ASP A 294 21.01 13.02 -25.59
CA ASP A 294 21.85 13.56 -26.68
C ASP A 294 22.73 14.72 -26.21
N LYS A 295 22.26 15.58 -25.29
CA LYS A 295 23.13 16.55 -24.61
C LYS A 295 24.27 15.86 -23.86
N ALA A 296 23.96 14.83 -23.05
CA ALA A 296 24.97 14.07 -22.31
C ALA A 296 25.99 13.38 -23.21
N ARG A 297 25.56 12.82 -24.36
CA ARG A 297 26.45 12.24 -25.37
C ARG A 297 27.31 13.30 -26.05
N LYS A 298 26.72 14.42 -26.49
CA LYS A 298 27.39 15.51 -27.21
C LYS A 298 28.41 16.25 -26.35
N GLU A 299 28.08 16.54 -25.09
CA GLU A 299 28.99 17.19 -24.14
C GLU A 299 29.90 16.20 -23.38
N ASN A 300 29.68 14.88 -23.56
CA ASN A 300 30.40 13.82 -22.85
C ASN A 300 30.37 13.98 -21.30
N LYS A 301 29.23 14.46 -20.77
CA LYS A 301 28.98 14.63 -19.33
C LYS A 301 28.23 13.42 -18.74
N PRO A 302 28.43 13.08 -17.45
CA PRO A 302 27.55 12.15 -16.78
C PRO A 302 26.14 12.74 -16.64
N ILE A 303 25.12 11.88 -16.66
CA ILE A 303 23.76 12.27 -16.28
C ILE A 303 23.65 12.16 -14.76
N PHE A 304 23.13 13.20 -14.12
CA PHE A 304 22.68 13.16 -12.74
C PHE A 304 21.18 12.90 -12.73
N LEU A 305 20.76 11.66 -12.44
CA LEU A 305 19.37 11.27 -12.32
C LEU A 305 18.90 11.46 -10.87
N SER A 306 17.84 12.24 -10.67
CA SER A 306 17.16 12.39 -9.39
C SER A 306 15.68 11.99 -9.52
N VAL A 307 15.26 11.02 -8.70
CA VAL A 307 13.93 10.39 -8.76
C VAL A 307 13.20 10.57 -7.43
N GLY A 308 11.92 10.96 -7.48
CA GLY A 308 11.05 11.15 -6.31
C GLY A 308 9.58 11.24 -6.72
N TYR A 309 8.74 11.82 -5.85
CA TYR A 309 7.30 12.02 -6.07
C TYR A 309 6.76 13.11 -5.13
N SER A 310 5.55 13.60 -5.42
CA SER A 310 5.02 14.91 -4.98
C SER A 310 4.66 15.05 -3.50
N THR A 311 4.63 13.97 -2.73
CA THR A 311 4.20 13.94 -1.31
C THR A 311 5.30 13.49 -0.36
N CYS A 312 6.55 13.45 -0.84
CA CYS A 312 7.67 12.85 -0.15
C CYS A 312 8.47 13.90 0.62
N HIS A 313 8.29 13.96 1.95
CA HIS A 313 9.03 14.87 2.85
C HIS A 313 10.56 14.89 2.58
N TRP A 314 11.19 13.72 2.44
CA TRP A 314 12.63 13.62 2.14
C TRP A 314 13.01 14.21 0.77
N CYS A 315 12.10 14.20 -0.22
CA CYS A 315 12.31 14.87 -1.49
C CYS A 315 12.23 16.40 -1.33
N HIS A 316 11.25 16.91 -0.58
CA HIS A 316 11.13 18.36 -0.31
C HIS A 316 12.30 18.91 0.50
N MET A 317 12.80 18.15 1.49
CA MET A 317 14.03 18.54 2.22
C MET A 317 15.24 18.63 1.29
N MET A 318 15.44 17.68 0.37
CA MET A 318 16.57 17.76 -0.58
C MET A 318 16.35 18.84 -1.66
N GLU A 319 15.08 19.14 -1.98
CA GLU A 319 14.69 20.26 -2.84
C GLU A 319 15.16 21.58 -2.23
N GLU A 320 14.73 21.88 -1.01
CA GLU A 320 15.05 23.12 -0.30
C GLU A 320 16.52 23.22 0.12
N GLU A 321 17.09 22.17 0.73
CA GLU A 321 18.46 22.21 1.28
C GLU A 321 19.55 22.12 0.19
N SER A 322 19.29 21.43 -0.93
CA SER A 322 20.31 21.18 -1.96
C SER A 322 19.93 21.68 -3.35
N PHE A 323 18.71 21.45 -3.84
CA PHE A 323 18.36 21.82 -5.22
C PHE A 323 17.93 23.29 -5.39
N GLN A 324 17.70 24.05 -4.31
CA GLN A 324 17.55 25.52 -4.35
C GLN A 324 18.86 26.28 -4.07
N ASN A 325 19.94 25.59 -3.70
CA ASN A 325 21.24 26.20 -3.43
C ASN A 325 21.97 26.55 -4.74
N GLU A 326 22.29 27.82 -4.94
CA GLU A 326 22.93 28.36 -6.16
C GLU A 326 24.31 27.75 -6.46
N GLU A 327 25.13 27.46 -5.43
CA GLU A 327 26.45 26.83 -5.65
C GLU A 327 26.31 25.38 -6.09
N ILE A 328 25.40 24.62 -5.47
CA ILE A 328 25.08 23.26 -5.86
C ILE A 328 24.44 23.23 -7.27
N GLY A 329 23.59 24.22 -7.59
CA GLY A 329 23.05 24.44 -8.92
C GLY A 329 24.13 24.67 -9.97
N HIS A 330 25.10 25.56 -9.70
CA HIS A 330 26.24 25.79 -10.59
C HIS A 330 27.07 24.53 -10.80
N LEU A 331 27.42 23.80 -9.74
CA LEU A 331 28.19 22.55 -9.82
C LEU A 331 27.46 21.46 -10.63
N LEU A 332 26.14 21.38 -10.54
CA LEU A 332 25.32 20.48 -11.34
C LEU A 332 25.31 20.89 -12.83
N ASN A 333 25.13 22.18 -13.12
CA ASN A 333 25.00 22.68 -14.49
C ASN A 333 26.35 22.67 -15.26
N GLU A 334 27.46 22.91 -14.55
CA GLU A 334 28.81 22.90 -15.14
C GLU A 334 29.21 21.49 -15.58
N ASP A 335 29.13 20.50 -14.68
CA ASP A 335 29.77 19.19 -14.86
C ASP A 335 28.82 18.05 -15.26
N PHE A 336 27.50 18.21 -15.15
CA PHE A 336 26.52 17.14 -15.35
C PHE A 336 25.39 17.53 -16.32
N VAL A 337 24.56 16.55 -16.70
CA VAL A 337 23.22 16.77 -17.26
C VAL A 337 22.19 16.30 -16.25
N SER A 338 21.47 17.23 -15.63
CA SER A 338 20.55 16.96 -14.53
C SER A 338 19.17 16.54 -15.03
N VAL A 339 18.77 15.30 -14.75
CA VAL A 339 17.48 14.72 -15.17
C VAL A 339 16.60 14.47 -13.95
N LYS A 340 15.36 14.97 -14.01
CA LYS A 340 14.36 14.83 -12.93
C LYS A 340 13.23 13.89 -13.35
N VAL A 341 12.82 13.02 -12.44
CA VAL A 341 11.82 11.98 -12.70
C VAL A 341 10.84 11.82 -11.55
N ASP A 342 9.55 11.84 -11.87
CA ASP A 342 8.49 11.38 -10.99
C ASP A 342 8.38 9.84 -11.09
N ARG A 343 8.65 9.11 -10.01
CA ARG A 343 8.54 7.64 -9.98
C ARG A 343 7.13 7.15 -10.28
N GLU A 344 6.12 7.97 -9.96
CA GLU A 344 4.73 7.61 -10.17
C GLU A 344 4.36 7.69 -11.65
N GLU A 345 5.10 8.45 -12.47
CA GLU A 345 4.90 8.50 -13.92
C GLU A 345 5.84 7.54 -14.66
N ARG A 346 7.04 7.29 -14.11
CA ARG A 346 8.08 6.41 -14.68
C ARG A 346 8.55 5.33 -13.68
N PRO A 347 7.68 4.37 -13.32
CA PRO A 347 8.05 3.25 -12.45
C PRO A 347 9.11 2.32 -13.09
N ASP A 348 9.25 2.34 -14.42
CA ASP A 348 10.27 1.61 -15.15
C ASP A 348 11.68 2.17 -14.91
N VAL A 349 11.83 3.50 -14.95
CA VAL A 349 13.06 4.20 -14.57
C VAL A 349 13.35 3.97 -13.09
N ASP A 350 12.35 4.16 -12.22
CA ASP A 350 12.47 3.97 -10.77
C ASP A 350 12.96 2.56 -10.40
N LYS A 351 12.26 1.51 -10.86
CA LYS A 351 12.59 0.11 -10.54
C LYS A 351 13.99 -0.29 -11.05
N VAL A 352 14.40 0.14 -12.24
CA VAL A 352 15.75 -0.15 -12.79
C VAL A 352 16.86 0.46 -11.93
N TYR A 353 16.75 1.74 -11.57
CA TYR A 353 17.82 2.41 -10.82
C TYR A 353 17.76 2.16 -9.31
N MET A 354 16.58 1.89 -8.74
CA MET A 354 16.45 1.42 -7.35
C MET A 354 17.11 0.05 -7.18
N THR A 355 16.94 -0.86 -8.14
CA THR A 355 17.62 -2.17 -8.17
C THR A 355 19.15 -2.01 -8.16
N PHE A 356 19.69 -0.99 -8.84
CA PHE A 356 21.11 -0.66 -8.76
C PHE A 356 21.49 -0.16 -7.36
N VAL A 357 20.79 0.85 -6.81
CA VAL A 357 21.12 1.45 -5.50
C VAL A 357 21.07 0.40 -4.39
N GLN A 358 20.03 -0.43 -4.32
CA GLN A 358 19.90 -1.53 -3.36
C GLN A 358 21.01 -2.59 -3.49
N ALA A 359 21.59 -2.76 -4.68
CA ALA A 359 22.66 -3.72 -4.92
C ALA A 359 24.08 -3.16 -4.66
N THR A 360 24.26 -1.84 -4.68
CA THR A 360 25.56 -1.17 -4.43
C THR A 360 25.70 -0.55 -3.04
N SER A 361 24.57 -0.22 -2.41
CA SER A 361 24.48 0.54 -1.16
C SER A 361 23.74 -0.26 -0.08
N SER A 362 23.83 0.16 1.19
CA SER A 362 23.24 -0.58 2.33
C SER A 362 21.73 -0.35 2.52
N GLY A 363 20.99 -0.07 1.44
CA GLY A 363 19.57 0.29 1.47
C GLY A 363 19.13 1.03 0.20
N GLY A 364 17.86 1.42 0.16
CA GLY A 364 17.23 2.22 -0.90
C GLY A 364 16.12 3.10 -0.35
N GLY A 365 15.41 3.82 -1.22
CA GLY A 365 14.37 4.79 -0.86
C GLY A 365 14.49 6.12 -1.61
N TRP A 366 13.56 7.04 -1.39
CA TRP A 366 13.49 8.33 -2.09
C TRP A 366 13.85 9.51 -1.16
N PRO A 367 14.42 10.61 -1.66
CA PRO A 367 14.83 10.86 -3.05
C PRO A 367 15.98 9.92 -3.45
N MET A 368 15.88 9.33 -4.64
CA MET A 368 16.92 8.46 -5.19
C MET A 368 17.79 9.28 -6.14
N ASN A 369 19.11 9.22 -5.98
CA ASN A 369 20.05 10.05 -6.68
C ASN A 369 21.18 9.18 -7.26
N VAL A 370 21.29 9.11 -8.59
CA VAL A 370 22.14 8.16 -9.32
C VAL A 370 22.88 8.86 -10.45
N TRP A 371 24.16 8.57 -10.61
CA TRP A 371 24.97 9.08 -11.70
C TRP A 371 25.13 8.00 -12.78
N LEU A 372 24.79 8.38 -14.01
CA LEU A 372 24.76 7.52 -15.19
C LEU A 372 25.80 7.98 -16.22
N THR A 373 26.28 7.04 -17.02
CA THR A 373 27.01 7.35 -18.25
C THR A 373 26.08 7.99 -19.30
N PRO A 374 26.60 8.63 -20.37
CA PRO A 374 25.80 9.07 -21.53
C PRO A 374 24.99 7.96 -22.23
N ASN A 375 25.27 6.68 -21.90
CA ASN A 375 24.58 5.49 -22.37
C ASN A 375 23.70 4.88 -21.25
N LEU A 376 23.28 5.70 -20.27
CA LEU A 376 22.31 5.40 -19.21
C LEU A 376 22.71 4.29 -18.21
N GLN A 377 23.90 3.70 -18.35
CA GLN A 377 24.42 2.73 -17.38
C GLN A 377 24.80 3.44 -16.05
N PRO A 378 24.36 2.94 -14.88
CA PRO A 378 24.63 3.56 -13.58
C PRO A 378 26.03 3.21 -13.05
N PHE A 379 26.66 4.12 -12.30
CA PHE A 379 28.01 3.88 -11.73
C PHE A 379 28.23 4.39 -10.29
N VAL A 380 27.43 5.36 -9.81
CA VAL A 380 27.33 5.76 -8.39
C VAL A 380 25.87 6.04 -8.06
N GLY A 381 25.40 5.74 -6.85
CA GLY A 381 24.06 6.11 -6.42
C GLY A 381 23.84 6.01 -4.91
N GLY A 382 22.83 6.72 -4.43
CA GLY A 382 22.41 6.77 -3.03
C GLY A 382 21.02 7.40 -2.89
N THR A 383 20.60 7.64 -1.65
CA THR A 383 19.31 8.27 -1.35
C THR A 383 19.49 9.75 -1.00
N TYR A 384 19.23 10.16 0.24
CA TYR A 384 19.39 11.53 0.72
C TYR A 384 20.87 11.89 0.93
N PHE A 385 21.30 13.00 0.32
CA PHE A 385 22.56 13.67 0.64
C PHE A 385 22.26 15.04 1.26
N PRO A 386 22.76 15.36 2.47
CA PRO A 386 22.70 16.73 2.99
C PRO A 386 23.57 17.65 2.11
N PRO A 387 23.38 18.98 2.10
CA PRO A 387 24.19 19.87 1.27
C PRO A 387 25.69 19.81 1.65
N GLU A 388 25.99 19.90 2.94
CA GLU A 388 27.34 19.96 3.50
C GLU A 388 27.77 18.68 4.24
N ASP A 389 29.08 18.51 4.44
CA ASP A 389 29.66 17.36 5.16
C ASP A 389 29.29 17.37 6.65
N GLY A 390 28.60 16.32 7.09
CA GLY A 390 28.23 16.10 8.50
C GLY A 390 29.05 14.99 9.17
N LEU A 391 28.90 14.83 10.49
CA LEU A 391 29.61 13.82 11.30
C LEU A 391 29.41 12.37 10.82
N THR A 392 28.29 12.08 10.15
CA THR A 392 27.87 10.72 9.76
C THR A 392 27.51 10.56 8.28
N ARG A 393 27.44 11.65 7.51
CA ARG A 393 27.07 11.65 6.08
C ARG A 393 27.91 12.65 5.30
N VAL A 394 28.36 12.25 4.12
CA VAL A 394 29.11 13.10 3.19
C VAL A 394 28.13 14.07 2.51
N GLY A 395 28.52 15.34 2.40
CA GLY A 395 27.75 16.41 1.77
C GLY A 395 27.64 16.23 0.27
N PHE A 396 26.50 16.62 -0.30
CA PHE A 396 26.19 16.54 -1.72
C PHE A 396 27.21 17.33 -2.55
N ARG A 397 27.64 18.51 -2.07
CA ARG A 397 28.75 19.30 -2.62
C ARG A 397 30.03 18.47 -2.75
N THR A 398 30.43 17.77 -1.68
CA THR A 398 31.61 16.89 -1.65
C THR A 398 31.44 15.64 -2.52
N VAL A 399 30.23 15.12 -2.69
CA VAL A 399 29.93 14.02 -3.62
C VAL A 399 30.10 14.46 -5.08
N LEU A 400 29.50 15.59 -5.48
CA LEU A 400 29.58 16.13 -6.84
C LEU A 400 31.04 16.38 -7.26
N LEU A 401 31.81 17.08 -6.41
CA LEU A 401 33.23 17.37 -6.67
C LEU A 401 34.08 16.10 -6.83
N ARG A 402 33.80 15.04 -6.06
CA ARG A 402 34.50 13.74 -6.20
C ARG A 402 34.13 13.02 -7.49
N ILE A 403 32.85 13.00 -7.86
CA ILE A 403 32.38 12.32 -9.09
C ILE A 403 32.94 13.02 -10.33
N ARG A 404 32.94 14.36 -10.33
CA ARG A 404 33.62 15.19 -11.33
C ARG A 404 35.07 14.77 -11.54
N GLU A 405 35.84 14.69 -10.46
CA GLU A 405 37.26 14.37 -10.55
C GLU A 405 37.49 12.93 -11.05
N GLN A 406 36.66 11.97 -10.63
CA GLN A 406 36.72 10.60 -11.14
C GLN A 406 36.30 10.49 -12.61
N TRP A 407 35.38 11.33 -13.11
CA TRP A 407 35.02 11.38 -14.53
C TRP A 407 36.13 12.00 -15.38
N LYS A 408 36.83 13.03 -14.87
CA LYS A 408 37.95 13.69 -15.56
C LYS A 408 39.23 12.83 -15.55
N GLN A 409 39.57 12.18 -14.44
CA GLN A 409 40.81 11.37 -14.32
C GLN A 409 40.64 9.88 -14.68
N ASN A 410 39.54 9.25 -14.25
CA ASN A 410 39.41 7.78 -14.18
C ASN A 410 38.24 7.23 -15.01
N LYS A 411 37.83 7.95 -16.07
CA LYS A 411 36.65 7.65 -16.89
C LYS A 411 36.52 6.18 -17.29
N ASN A 412 37.57 5.59 -17.88
CA ASN A 412 37.53 4.20 -18.38
C ASN A 412 37.26 3.21 -17.24
N THR A 413 37.91 3.40 -16.09
CA THR A 413 37.67 2.63 -14.86
C THR A 413 36.22 2.76 -14.38
N LEU A 414 35.57 3.93 -14.52
CA LEU A 414 34.15 4.09 -14.20
C LEU A 414 33.26 3.32 -15.19
N LEU A 415 33.55 3.39 -16.49
CA LEU A 415 32.79 2.67 -17.53
C LEU A 415 32.89 1.15 -17.35
N GLU A 416 34.09 0.61 -17.12
CA GLU A 416 34.30 -0.82 -16.83
C GLU A 416 33.54 -1.28 -15.58
N ASN A 417 33.53 -0.46 -14.51
CA ASN A 417 32.76 -0.76 -13.31
C ASN A 417 31.25 -0.70 -13.57
N SER A 418 30.78 0.29 -14.32
CA SER A 418 29.37 0.46 -14.70
C SER A 418 28.86 -0.72 -15.52
N GLN A 419 29.59 -1.13 -16.55
CA GLN A 419 29.28 -2.31 -17.36
C GLN A 419 29.28 -3.58 -16.50
N ARG A 420 30.28 -3.77 -15.65
CA ARG A 420 30.40 -4.96 -14.78
C ARG A 420 29.27 -5.05 -13.75
N VAL A 421 28.81 -3.94 -13.19
CA VAL A 421 27.63 -3.91 -12.31
C VAL A 421 26.36 -4.16 -13.12
N THR A 422 26.17 -3.50 -14.26
CA THR A 422 24.98 -3.67 -15.13
C THR A 422 24.81 -5.13 -15.56
N THR A 423 25.88 -5.80 -16.01
CA THR A 423 25.87 -7.24 -16.34
C THR A 423 25.56 -8.11 -15.11
N ALA A 424 26.05 -7.76 -13.93
CA ALA A 424 25.74 -8.48 -12.69
C ALA A 424 24.32 -8.23 -12.15
N LEU A 425 23.67 -7.13 -12.52
CA LEU A 425 22.25 -6.87 -12.26
C LEU A 425 21.36 -7.63 -13.24
N LEU A 426 21.68 -7.62 -14.53
CA LEU A 426 21.00 -8.42 -15.55
C LEU A 426 20.95 -9.90 -15.14
N ALA A 427 22.10 -10.52 -14.84
CA ALA A 427 22.19 -11.92 -14.39
C ALA A 427 21.61 -12.21 -12.99
N ARG A 428 21.00 -11.21 -12.33
CA ARG A 428 20.27 -11.34 -11.05
C ARG A 428 18.76 -11.07 -11.20
N SER A 429 18.39 -10.21 -12.14
CA SER A 429 17.00 -9.86 -12.48
C SER A 429 16.44 -10.73 -13.62
N GLU A 430 17.26 -11.61 -14.20
CA GLU A 430 16.82 -12.63 -15.15
C GLU A 430 15.89 -13.64 -14.47
N ILE A 431 14.59 -13.41 -14.66
CA ILE A 431 13.53 -14.30 -14.22
C ILE A 431 13.02 -15.05 -15.44
N SER A 432 13.33 -16.34 -15.48
CA SER A 432 12.76 -17.33 -16.39
C SER A 432 12.55 -18.79 -15.99
N MET A 433 11.64 -19.47 -16.68
CA MET A 433 11.35 -20.88 -16.43
C MET A 433 12.64 -21.73 -16.43
N GLY A 434 13.55 -21.44 -17.37
CA GLY A 434 14.70 -22.32 -17.65
C GLY A 434 14.21 -23.71 -18.06
N ASP A 435 14.93 -24.76 -17.67
CA ASP A 435 14.54 -26.15 -17.94
C ASP A 435 13.31 -26.63 -17.13
N ARG A 436 12.66 -25.77 -16.36
CA ARG A 436 11.53 -26.13 -15.49
C ARG A 436 10.23 -26.11 -16.29
N GLN A 437 9.46 -27.20 -16.20
CA GLN A 437 8.17 -27.33 -16.88
C GLN A 437 6.95 -27.17 -15.94
N VAL A 438 7.17 -27.09 -14.62
CA VAL A 438 6.10 -27.00 -13.61
C VAL A 438 6.44 -26.06 -12.45
N PRO A 439 5.43 -25.43 -11.81
CA PRO A 439 5.60 -24.62 -10.60
C PRO A 439 6.15 -25.41 -9.40
N PRO A 440 6.59 -24.75 -8.32
CA PRO A 440 6.94 -25.44 -7.07
C PRO A 440 5.69 -25.93 -6.33
N SER A 441 5.86 -26.83 -5.35
CA SER A 441 4.77 -27.28 -4.47
C SER A 441 4.22 -26.11 -3.65
N ALA A 442 2.91 -25.82 -3.79
CA ALA A 442 2.23 -24.79 -3.03
C ALA A 442 2.35 -25.04 -1.51
N ALA A 443 2.17 -26.29 -1.07
CA ALA A 443 2.33 -26.67 0.34
C ALA A 443 3.72 -26.31 0.88
N THR A 444 4.79 -26.61 0.12
CA THR A 444 6.16 -26.29 0.54
C THR A 444 6.46 -24.79 0.53
N MET A 445 5.91 -24.02 -0.42
CA MET A 445 6.09 -22.56 -0.45
C MET A 445 5.25 -21.87 0.62
N ASN A 446 4.03 -22.34 0.90
CA ASN A 446 3.15 -21.87 1.96
C ASN A 446 3.80 -22.01 3.33
N SER A 447 4.20 -23.22 3.73
CA SER A 447 4.79 -23.44 5.05
C SER A 447 6.08 -22.64 5.24
N ARG A 448 6.92 -22.49 4.21
CA ARG A 448 8.12 -21.63 4.27
C ARG A 448 7.80 -20.14 4.35
N CYS A 449 6.80 -19.66 3.62
CA CYS A 449 6.36 -18.27 3.67
C CYS A 449 5.78 -17.94 5.05
N PHE A 450 4.98 -18.85 5.62
CA PHE A 450 4.45 -18.73 6.97
C PHE A 450 5.56 -18.76 8.02
N GLN A 451 6.50 -19.71 7.96
CA GLN A 451 7.64 -19.79 8.88
C GLN A 451 8.48 -18.51 8.88
N GLN A 452 8.83 -17.98 7.70
CA GLN A 452 9.57 -16.71 7.60
C GLN A 452 8.80 -15.50 8.13
N LEU A 453 7.46 -15.52 8.06
CA LEU A 453 6.62 -14.48 8.66
C LEU A 453 6.48 -14.64 10.18
N ASP A 454 6.47 -15.87 10.71
CA ASP A 454 6.38 -16.15 12.14
C ASP A 454 7.71 -15.87 12.87
N GLU A 455 8.83 -16.24 12.27
CA GLU A 455 10.19 -15.87 12.72
C GLU A 455 10.42 -14.35 12.77
N GLY A 456 9.74 -13.59 11.91
CA GLY A 456 9.86 -12.13 11.78
C GLY A 456 8.73 -11.32 12.43
N TYR A 457 7.80 -11.96 13.15
CA TYR A 457 6.58 -11.32 13.64
C TYR A 457 6.74 -10.61 14.99
N ASP A 458 6.16 -9.42 15.09
CA ASP A 458 6.15 -8.62 16.32
C ASP A 458 4.94 -8.97 17.20
N GLU A 459 5.14 -9.77 18.25
CA GLU A 459 4.09 -10.14 19.22
C GLU A 459 3.49 -8.94 19.97
N GLU A 460 4.26 -7.87 20.18
CA GLU A 460 3.89 -6.73 21.04
C GLU A 460 3.07 -5.68 20.27
N TYR A 461 3.44 -5.43 19.00
CA TYR A 461 2.84 -4.38 18.17
C TYR A 461 2.30 -4.86 16.81
N GLY A 462 2.46 -6.14 16.45
CA GLY A 462 2.09 -6.65 15.13
C GLY A 462 2.96 -6.12 13.99
N GLY A 463 2.87 -6.75 12.82
CA GLY A 463 3.74 -6.49 11.68
C GLY A 463 4.99 -7.38 11.65
N PHE A 464 5.81 -7.19 10.61
CA PHE A 464 6.82 -8.15 10.14
C PHE A 464 8.19 -7.49 9.88
N ALA A 465 8.46 -6.37 10.57
CA ALA A 465 9.67 -5.56 10.51
C ALA A 465 9.79 -4.75 11.80
N GLU A 466 10.99 -4.27 12.19
CA GLU A 466 11.13 -3.44 13.39
C GLU A 466 10.67 -2.00 13.18
N ALA A 467 11.45 -1.22 12.41
CA ALA A 467 11.19 0.18 12.06
C ALA A 467 12.03 0.58 10.83
N PRO A 468 11.49 1.33 9.86
CA PRO A 468 10.09 1.74 9.72
C PRO A 468 9.14 0.55 9.45
N LYS A 469 7.85 0.70 9.78
CA LYS A 469 6.82 -0.32 9.55
C LYS A 469 5.81 0.10 8.47
N PHE A 470 5.72 -0.69 7.40
CA PHE A 470 4.75 -0.52 6.30
C PHE A 470 3.57 -1.49 6.46
N PRO A 471 2.31 -1.07 6.17
CA PRO A 471 1.11 -1.92 6.33
C PRO A 471 1.09 -3.21 5.51
N THR A 472 1.78 -3.21 4.35
CA THR A 472 2.10 -4.39 3.51
C THR A 472 0.96 -5.42 3.36
N PRO A 473 -0.24 -5.04 2.84
CA PRO A 473 -1.45 -5.86 2.97
C PRO A 473 -1.40 -7.23 2.27
N VAL A 474 -0.50 -7.40 1.31
CA VAL A 474 -0.17 -8.69 0.66
C VAL A 474 0.19 -9.79 1.66
N ILE A 475 0.90 -9.46 2.75
CA ILE A 475 1.25 -10.42 3.81
C ILE A 475 -0.01 -10.87 4.55
N LEU A 476 -0.92 -9.93 4.85
CA LEU A 476 -2.18 -10.21 5.56
C LEU A 476 -3.10 -11.09 4.69
N ASN A 477 -3.21 -10.80 3.39
CA ASN A 477 -3.97 -11.58 2.42
C ASN A 477 -3.41 -13.02 2.28
N PHE A 478 -2.08 -13.19 2.33
CA PHE A 478 -1.45 -14.51 2.41
C PHE A 478 -1.82 -15.22 3.71
N LEU A 479 -1.64 -14.60 4.88
CA LEU A 479 -1.92 -15.21 6.19
C LEU A 479 -3.40 -15.63 6.34
N PHE A 480 -4.35 -14.85 5.84
CA PHE A 480 -5.76 -15.24 5.80
C PHE A 480 -6.03 -16.46 4.92
N SER A 481 -5.29 -16.61 3.81
CA SER A 481 -5.40 -17.77 2.91
C SER A 481 -4.68 -19.01 3.46
N TYR A 482 -3.58 -18.79 4.19
CA TYR A 482 -2.88 -19.83 4.94
C TYR A 482 -3.75 -20.35 6.09
N TRP A 483 -4.36 -19.47 6.90
CA TRP A 483 -5.36 -19.85 7.91
C TRP A 483 -6.48 -20.71 7.31
N LEU A 484 -7.09 -20.27 6.20
CA LEU A 484 -8.18 -21.00 5.57
C LEU A 484 -7.80 -22.45 5.21
N SER A 485 -6.61 -22.63 4.66
CA SER A 485 -6.08 -23.95 4.27
C SER A 485 -5.54 -24.79 5.43
N HIS A 486 -5.31 -24.18 6.60
CA HIS A 486 -4.73 -24.83 7.79
C HIS A 486 -5.61 -24.68 9.04
N ARG A 487 -6.92 -24.47 8.89
CA ARG A 487 -7.88 -24.15 9.99
C ARG A 487 -7.84 -25.09 11.20
N LEU A 488 -7.41 -26.34 11.02
CA LEU A 488 -7.35 -27.36 12.06
C LEU A 488 -5.95 -27.51 12.71
N THR A 489 -5.00 -26.63 12.38
CA THR A 489 -3.63 -26.64 12.94
C THR A 489 -3.37 -25.42 13.83
N GLN A 490 -2.31 -25.53 14.64
CA GLN A 490 -1.79 -24.41 15.42
C GLN A 490 -1.29 -23.29 14.50
N ASP A 491 -0.54 -23.63 13.44
CA ASP A 491 -0.04 -22.70 12.41
C ASP A 491 -1.15 -21.87 11.76
N GLY A 492 -2.29 -22.50 11.42
CA GLY A 492 -3.43 -21.79 10.83
C GLY A 492 -4.04 -20.80 11.83
N SER A 493 -4.27 -21.25 13.07
CA SER A 493 -4.76 -20.41 14.18
C SER A 493 -3.83 -19.23 14.45
N ARG A 494 -2.51 -19.48 14.39
CA ARG A 494 -1.44 -18.49 14.53
C ARG A 494 -1.46 -17.47 13.40
N ALA A 495 -1.53 -17.89 12.13
CA ALA A 495 -1.65 -16.99 10.99
C ALA A 495 -2.86 -16.04 11.09
N GLN A 496 -4.00 -16.53 11.59
CA GLN A 496 -5.17 -15.71 11.88
C GLN A 496 -4.90 -14.68 12.99
N GLN A 497 -4.29 -15.09 14.11
CA GLN A 497 -3.92 -14.20 15.21
C GLN A 497 -2.97 -13.09 14.73
N MET A 498 -1.92 -13.42 13.98
CA MET A 498 -0.93 -12.46 13.49
C MET A 498 -1.54 -11.38 12.59
N ALA A 499 -2.39 -11.79 11.63
CA ALA A 499 -3.03 -10.86 10.70
C ALA A 499 -4.07 -9.97 11.38
N LEU A 500 -4.93 -10.54 12.25
CA LEU A 500 -5.94 -9.78 12.98
C LEU A 500 -5.33 -8.85 14.03
N HIS A 501 -4.25 -9.26 14.70
CA HIS A 501 -3.51 -8.42 15.66
C HIS A 501 -2.81 -7.27 14.95
N THR A 502 -2.10 -7.53 13.85
CA THR A 502 -1.44 -6.48 13.04
C THR A 502 -2.44 -5.42 12.57
N LEU A 503 -3.61 -5.82 12.04
CA LEU A 503 -4.67 -4.88 11.67
C LEU A 503 -5.23 -4.11 12.87
N LYS A 504 -5.33 -4.72 14.05
CA LYS A 504 -5.84 -4.06 15.27
C LYS A 504 -4.84 -3.05 15.82
N MET A 505 -3.55 -3.37 15.80
CA MET A 505 -2.49 -2.44 16.23
C MET A 505 -2.32 -1.27 15.27
N MET A 506 -2.33 -1.50 13.94
CA MET A 506 -2.35 -0.40 12.96
C MET A 506 -3.59 0.49 13.12
N ALA A 507 -4.78 -0.08 13.34
CA ALA A 507 -6.02 0.69 13.49
C ALA A 507 -6.14 1.47 14.82
N ASN A 508 -5.28 1.15 15.80
CA ASN A 508 -5.16 1.83 17.09
C ASN A 508 -4.00 2.84 17.10
N GLY A 509 -2.92 2.58 16.36
CA GLY A 509 -1.76 3.45 16.20
C GLY A 509 -2.06 4.78 15.50
N GLY A 510 -1.09 5.69 15.54
CA GLY A 510 -1.14 7.00 14.90
C GLY A 510 -0.88 6.97 13.39
N ILE A 511 -0.46 5.82 12.86
CA ILE A 511 -0.54 5.52 11.42
C ILE A 511 -1.98 5.64 10.88
N ARG A 512 -3.00 5.48 11.73
CA ARG A 512 -4.38 5.86 11.41
C ARG A 512 -4.67 7.29 11.87
N ASP A 513 -5.19 8.11 10.95
CA ASP A 513 -5.71 9.43 11.29
C ASP A 513 -7.07 9.31 12.00
N HIS A 514 -7.08 9.23 13.33
CA HIS A 514 -8.31 9.05 14.11
C HIS A 514 -9.35 10.17 13.93
N VAL A 515 -8.92 11.38 13.54
CA VAL A 515 -9.79 12.56 13.34
C VAL A 515 -10.36 12.61 11.91
N GLY A 516 -9.54 12.32 10.90
CA GLY A 516 -9.95 12.38 9.49
C GLY A 516 -10.36 11.06 8.86
N GLN A 517 -10.01 9.94 9.49
CA GLN A 517 -9.94 8.60 8.90
C GLN A 517 -8.91 8.48 7.75
N GLY A 518 -8.74 7.25 7.24
CA GLY A 518 -7.65 6.87 6.34
C GLY A 518 -6.32 6.64 7.08
N PHE A 519 -5.40 5.98 6.40
CA PHE A 519 -4.07 5.62 6.90
C PHE A 519 -2.98 6.47 6.25
N HIS A 520 -1.99 6.82 7.04
CA HIS A 520 -0.69 7.28 6.58
C HIS A 520 0.13 6.08 6.07
N ARG A 521 1.06 6.32 5.15
CA ARG A 521 1.74 5.28 4.36
C ARG A 521 2.56 4.30 5.21
N TYR A 522 3.29 4.81 6.20
CA TYR A 522 4.11 3.97 7.09
C TYR A 522 4.42 4.66 8.43
N SER A 523 4.82 3.86 9.42
CA SER A 523 5.28 4.31 10.73
C SER A 523 6.81 4.44 10.76
N THR A 524 7.31 5.53 11.35
CA THR A 524 8.74 5.69 11.69
C THR A 524 9.20 4.69 12.75
N ASP A 525 8.28 4.19 13.57
CA ASP A 525 8.55 3.35 14.74
C ASP A 525 7.84 2.00 14.73
N ARG A 526 8.30 1.15 15.66
CA ARG A 526 7.78 -0.19 15.94
C ARG A 526 6.37 -0.20 16.52
N GLN A 527 5.90 0.88 17.15
CA GLN A 527 4.61 0.94 17.83
C GLN A 527 3.43 1.34 16.93
N TRP A 528 3.69 1.61 15.64
CA TRP A 528 2.73 2.24 14.71
C TRP A 528 2.30 3.65 15.15
N HIS A 529 3.12 4.34 15.94
CA HIS A 529 2.74 5.55 16.65
C HIS A 529 2.97 6.82 15.82
N ILE A 530 4.20 7.08 15.36
CA ILE A 530 4.54 8.30 14.61
C ILE A 530 4.66 7.97 13.12
N PRO A 531 3.68 8.39 12.29
CA PRO A 531 3.72 8.15 10.85
C PRO A 531 4.74 9.07 10.15
N HIS A 532 5.14 8.66 8.94
CA HIS A 532 5.38 9.65 7.89
C HIS A 532 4.03 10.03 7.28
N PHE A 533 3.71 11.31 7.25
CA PHE A 533 2.30 11.75 7.21
C PHE A 533 1.63 11.70 5.84
N GLU A 534 2.37 11.33 4.78
CA GLU A 534 1.84 11.08 3.43
C GLU A 534 0.72 10.01 3.45
N LYS A 535 -0.34 10.23 2.66
CA LYS A 535 -1.47 9.30 2.53
C LYS A 535 -1.69 8.90 1.08
N MET A 536 -1.25 7.67 0.74
CA MET A 536 -1.32 7.16 -0.63
C MET A 536 -2.64 6.42 -0.90
N LEU A 537 -3.17 6.53 -2.12
CA LEU A 537 -4.40 5.86 -2.56
C LEU A 537 -4.27 4.33 -2.54
N TYR A 538 -3.13 3.79 -2.97
CA TYR A 538 -2.92 2.33 -3.05
C TYR A 538 -2.93 1.66 -1.66
N ASP A 539 -2.50 2.36 -0.61
CA ASP A 539 -2.60 1.89 0.78
C ASP A 539 -4.06 1.89 1.24
N GLN A 540 -4.81 2.97 0.96
CA GLN A 540 -6.25 3.02 1.28
C GLN A 540 -7.01 1.88 0.61
N ALA A 541 -6.77 1.68 -0.68
CA ALA A 541 -7.43 0.67 -1.50
C ALA A 541 -7.21 -0.75 -0.95
N GLN A 542 -5.96 -1.12 -0.69
CA GLN A 542 -5.62 -2.46 -0.21
C GLN A 542 -6.02 -2.69 1.26
N LEU A 543 -5.89 -1.68 2.12
CA LEU A 543 -6.33 -1.79 3.51
C LEU A 543 -7.85 -1.91 3.62
N ALA A 544 -8.64 -1.19 2.80
CA ALA A 544 -10.09 -1.37 2.76
C ALA A 544 -10.48 -2.84 2.48
N VAL A 545 -9.78 -3.50 1.55
CA VAL A 545 -9.93 -4.94 1.27
C VAL A 545 -9.53 -5.79 2.47
N ALA A 546 -8.33 -5.58 3.04
CA ALA A 546 -7.82 -6.39 4.16
C ALA A 546 -8.69 -6.28 5.43
N TYR A 547 -9.15 -5.08 5.78
CA TYR A 547 -10.10 -4.85 6.89
C TYR A 547 -11.48 -5.47 6.60
N SER A 548 -11.93 -5.49 5.34
CA SER A 548 -13.18 -6.18 4.96
C SER A 548 -13.07 -7.70 5.09
N GLN A 549 -11.93 -8.28 4.71
CA GLN A 549 -11.66 -9.71 4.87
C GLN A 549 -11.52 -10.08 6.35
N ALA A 550 -10.85 -9.26 7.16
CA ALA A 550 -10.79 -9.43 8.61
C ALA A 550 -12.19 -9.46 9.26
N PHE A 551 -13.12 -8.62 8.79
CA PHE A 551 -14.53 -8.68 9.21
C PHE A 551 -15.21 -9.99 8.78
N GLN A 552 -15.06 -10.45 7.53
CA GLN A 552 -15.58 -11.76 7.08
C GLN A 552 -15.03 -12.95 7.90
N ILE A 553 -13.81 -12.83 8.41
CA ILE A 553 -13.08 -13.89 9.13
C ILE A 553 -13.40 -13.92 10.63
N SER A 554 -13.61 -12.76 11.25
CA SER A 554 -13.79 -12.61 12.70
C SER A 554 -15.21 -12.30 13.15
N GLY A 555 -16.02 -11.67 12.29
CA GLY A 555 -17.30 -11.06 12.67
C GLY A 555 -17.19 -9.79 13.53
N ASP A 556 -15.98 -9.33 13.91
CA ASP A 556 -15.77 -8.14 14.74
C ASP A 556 -16.01 -6.87 13.91
N GLU A 557 -17.10 -6.15 14.23
CA GLU A 557 -17.53 -4.93 13.54
C GLU A 557 -16.45 -3.85 13.51
N PHE A 558 -15.48 -3.87 14.44
CA PHE A 558 -14.30 -2.99 14.45
C PHE A 558 -13.60 -2.94 13.09
N TYR A 559 -13.32 -4.10 12.48
CA TYR A 559 -12.65 -4.14 11.17
C TYR A 559 -13.55 -3.57 10.06
N SER A 560 -14.87 -3.77 10.16
CA SER A 560 -15.83 -3.19 9.22
C SER A 560 -15.88 -1.66 9.32
N ASP A 561 -15.76 -1.09 10.52
CA ASP A 561 -15.77 0.36 10.75
C ASP A 561 -14.48 1.03 10.31
N VAL A 562 -13.33 0.35 10.46
CA VAL A 562 -12.07 0.83 9.88
C VAL A 562 -12.15 0.84 8.35
N ALA A 563 -12.68 -0.21 7.71
CA ALA A 563 -12.90 -0.25 6.26
C ALA A 563 -13.85 0.89 5.78
N LYS A 564 -14.97 1.11 6.49
CA LYS A 564 -15.88 2.24 6.23
C LYS A 564 -15.14 3.59 6.36
N GLY A 565 -14.33 3.77 7.40
CA GLY A 565 -13.56 4.99 7.63
C GLY A 565 -12.55 5.29 6.51
N ILE A 566 -11.82 4.28 6.02
CA ILE A 566 -10.92 4.42 4.87
C ILE A 566 -11.68 4.91 3.63
N LEU A 567 -12.81 4.27 3.30
CA LEU A 567 -13.60 4.62 2.12
C LEU A 567 -14.34 5.96 2.25
N GLN A 568 -14.64 6.42 3.47
CA GLN A 568 -15.14 7.76 3.75
C GLN A 568 -14.04 8.83 3.58
N TYR A 569 -12.80 8.53 3.96
CA TYR A 569 -11.64 9.39 3.70
C TYR A 569 -11.40 9.54 2.19
N VAL A 570 -11.30 8.44 1.43
CA VAL A 570 -11.11 8.48 -0.03
C VAL A 570 -12.23 9.25 -0.73
N ALA A 571 -13.50 9.01 -0.36
CA ALA A 571 -14.67 9.69 -0.94
C ALA A 571 -14.71 11.21 -0.72
N ARG A 572 -13.94 11.72 0.25
CA ARG A 572 -13.96 13.13 0.71
C ARG A 572 -12.67 13.89 0.38
N ASN A 573 -11.53 13.20 0.34
CA ASN A 573 -10.20 13.78 0.13
C ASN A 573 -9.60 13.38 -1.23
N LEU A 574 -9.61 12.09 -1.56
CA LEU A 574 -8.92 11.53 -2.74
C LEU A 574 -9.85 11.26 -3.95
N SER A 575 -10.97 11.96 -4.08
CA SER A 575 -11.95 11.73 -5.17
C SER A 575 -12.16 12.95 -6.08
N HIS A 576 -12.02 12.75 -7.39
CA HIS A 576 -12.45 13.70 -8.42
C HIS A 576 -13.93 13.49 -8.76
N ARG A 577 -14.65 14.59 -8.99
CA ARG A 577 -16.10 14.59 -9.28
C ARG A 577 -16.52 13.79 -10.52
N SER A 578 -15.59 13.47 -11.43
CA SER A 578 -15.87 12.65 -12.62
C SER A 578 -15.78 11.14 -12.36
N GLY A 579 -15.47 10.72 -11.14
CA GLY A 579 -15.41 9.33 -10.69
C GLY A 579 -14.01 8.78 -10.43
N GLY A 580 -12.96 9.47 -10.89
CA GLY A 580 -11.56 9.08 -10.67
C GLY A 580 -11.04 9.43 -9.27
N PHE A 581 -9.92 8.83 -8.91
CA PHE A 581 -9.27 8.97 -7.60
C PHE A 581 -7.85 9.55 -7.72
N TYR A 582 -7.53 10.53 -6.87
CA TYR A 582 -6.23 11.21 -6.78
C TYR A 582 -5.16 10.31 -6.13
N SER A 583 -3.88 10.52 -6.47
CA SER A 583 -2.79 9.64 -6.05
C SER A 583 -2.50 9.70 -4.55
N ALA A 584 -2.36 10.91 -3.97
CA ALA A 584 -1.99 11.08 -2.56
C ALA A 584 -2.33 12.46 -1.96
N GLU A 585 -2.40 12.52 -0.62
CA GLU A 585 -2.19 13.75 0.16
C GLU A 585 -0.77 13.77 0.74
N ASP A 586 -0.17 14.96 0.78
CA ASP A 586 1.19 15.25 1.22
C ASP A 586 1.44 14.98 2.71
N ALA A 587 2.68 14.67 3.06
CA ALA A 587 3.16 14.65 4.44
C ALA A 587 3.28 16.08 5.00
N ASP A 588 3.68 17.03 4.16
CA ASP A 588 4.05 18.37 4.57
C ASP A 588 2.87 19.35 4.50
N SER A 589 2.81 20.25 5.48
CA SER A 589 1.77 21.28 5.55
C SER A 589 2.26 22.51 6.32
N PRO A 590 1.89 23.75 5.92
CA PRO A 590 2.14 24.93 6.74
C PRO A 590 1.37 24.83 8.07
N PRO A 591 2.01 25.02 9.24
CA PRO A 591 1.28 25.08 10.52
C PRO A 591 0.30 26.26 10.56
N GLU A 592 0.71 27.41 10.01
CA GLU A 592 -0.14 28.57 9.75
C GLU A 592 0.08 29.10 8.32
N ARG A 593 -0.85 29.93 7.82
CA ARG A 593 -0.80 30.44 6.44
C ARG A 593 0.41 31.35 6.24
N GLY A 594 1.27 31.00 5.29
CA GLY A 594 2.50 31.75 4.99
C GLY A 594 3.72 31.33 5.79
N MET A 595 3.60 30.35 6.71
CA MET A 595 4.76 29.69 7.31
C MET A 595 5.33 28.62 6.37
N ARG A 596 6.61 28.28 6.57
CA ARG A 596 7.26 27.12 5.94
C ARG A 596 6.47 25.83 6.26
N PRO A 597 6.24 24.94 5.29
CA PRO A 597 5.69 23.61 5.56
C PRO A 597 6.53 22.82 6.57
N ARG A 598 5.89 21.89 7.26
CA ARG A 598 6.51 20.89 8.15
C ARG A 598 5.77 19.57 8.00
N GLU A 599 6.47 18.46 8.17
CA GLU A 599 5.84 17.12 8.18
C GLU A 599 4.79 17.05 9.29
N GLY A 600 3.58 16.58 8.98
CA GLY A 600 2.53 16.27 9.95
C GLY A 600 1.78 17.44 10.59
N ALA A 601 2.17 18.70 10.35
CA ALA A 601 1.62 19.88 11.05
C ALA A 601 0.08 20.01 10.99
N PHE A 602 -0.55 19.63 9.88
CA PHE A 602 -2.01 19.59 9.75
C PHE A 602 -2.68 18.64 10.74
N TYR A 603 -2.04 17.50 11.06
CA TYR A 603 -2.64 16.35 11.74
C TYR A 603 -2.50 16.35 13.27
N VAL A 604 -1.41 16.92 13.79
CA VAL A 604 -1.02 16.88 15.22
C VAL A 604 -1.74 17.90 16.12
N TRP A 605 -1.67 17.73 17.45
CA TRP A 605 -2.35 18.62 18.41
C TRP A 605 -1.53 18.90 19.67
N THR A 606 -1.61 20.13 20.16
CA THR A 606 -1.24 20.46 21.55
C THR A 606 -2.38 20.10 22.51
N VAL A 607 -2.06 19.80 23.77
CA VAL A 607 -3.08 19.57 24.81
C VAL A 607 -3.97 20.79 25.01
N LYS A 608 -3.40 22.00 24.94
CA LYS A 608 -4.13 23.26 25.10
C LYS A 608 -5.20 23.47 24.02
N GLU A 609 -4.94 23.10 22.76
CA GLU A 609 -5.98 23.12 21.72
C GLU A 609 -7.13 22.17 22.04
N VAL A 610 -6.82 20.93 22.45
CA VAL A 610 -7.82 19.90 22.75
C VAL A 610 -8.68 20.29 23.96
N GLN A 611 -8.09 20.86 25.01
CA GLN A 611 -8.82 21.40 26.16
C GLN A 611 -9.72 22.57 25.77
N ASN A 612 -9.23 23.52 24.96
CA ASN A 612 -10.01 24.68 24.50
C ASN A 612 -11.18 24.30 23.58
N LEU A 613 -11.02 23.24 22.76
CA LEU A 613 -12.05 22.76 21.83
C LEU A 613 -13.09 21.84 22.48
N LEU A 614 -12.75 21.23 23.64
CA LEU A 614 -13.58 20.24 24.35
C LEU A 614 -13.75 20.57 25.84
N PRO A 615 -14.17 21.80 26.22
CA PRO A 615 -14.24 22.23 27.62
C PRO A 615 -15.44 21.62 28.37
N GLU A 616 -16.36 20.92 27.70
CA GLU A 616 -17.64 20.54 28.30
C GLU A 616 -17.47 19.46 29.38
N PRO A 617 -18.10 19.62 30.57
CA PRO A 617 -18.00 18.67 31.66
C PRO A 617 -18.73 17.37 31.34
N VAL A 618 -18.10 16.25 31.68
CA VAL A 618 -18.65 14.90 31.50
C VAL A 618 -19.53 14.55 32.70
N LEU A 619 -20.85 14.60 32.50
CA LEU A 619 -21.82 14.23 33.53
C LEU A 619 -21.73 12.72 33.84
N GLY A 620 -21.81 12.38 35.13
CA GLY A 620 -21.76 11.00 35.61
C GLY A 620 -20.35 10.44 35.86
N ALA A 621 -19.29 11.19 35.56
CA ALA A 621 -17.93 10.77 35.92
C ALA A 621 -17.70 10.81 37.45
N THR A 622 -16.84 9.92 37.96
CA THR A 622 -16.51 9.82 39.40
C THR A 622 -15.64 10.96 39.93
N GLU A 623 -15.05 11.75 39.04
CA GLU A 623 -14.21 12.91 39.34
C GLU A 623 -14.52 14.05 38.35
N PRO A 624 -14.26 15.33 38.68
CA PRO A 624 -14.46 16.44 37.75
C PRO A 624 -13.64 16.25 36.48
N LEU A 625 -14.32 16.07 35.35
CA LEU A 625 -13.74 15.65 34.07
C LEU A 625 -14.34 16.45 32.92
N THR A 626 -13.51 16.92 32.00
CA THR A 626 -13.93 17.50 30.71
C THR A 626 -13.84 16.50 29.58
N SER A 627 -14.60 16.74 28.52
CA SER A 627 -14.57 15.94 27.29
C SER A 627 -13.16 15.90 26.67
N GLY A 628 -12.40 16.99 26.78
CA GLY A 628 -10.99 17.07 26.38
C GLY A 628 -10.08 16.15 27.20
N GLN A 629 -10.20 16.17 28.53
CA GLN A 629 -9.41 15.28 29.41
C GLN A 629 -9.71 13.79 29.16
N LEU A 630 -10.98 13.44 28.90
CA LEU A 630 -11.38 12.08 28.54
C LEU A 630 -10.74 11.65 27.22
N LEU A 631 -10.76 12.51 26.19
CA LEU A 631 -10.12 12.25 24.90
C LEU A 631 -8.60 12.16 25.02
N MET A 632 -7.97 13.09 25.75
CA MET A 632 -6.53 13.07 26.05
C MET A 632 -6.09 11.76 26.71
N LYS A 633 -6.86 11.27 27.69
CA LYS A 633 -6.57 10.01 28.39
C LYS A 633 -6.65 8.82 27.42
N HIS A 634 -7.69 8.75 26.60
CA HIS A 634 -7.89 7.66 25.65
C HIS A 634 -6.78 7.61 24.58
N TYR A 635 -6.46 8.77 23.98
CA TYR A 635 -5.51 8.88 22.87
C TYR A 635 -4.05 9.18 23.27
N GLY A 636 -3.73 9.18 24.56
CA GLY A 636 -2.35 9.28 25.04
C GLY A 636 -1.67 10.64 24.85
N LEU A 637 -2.41 11.73 24.95
CA LEU A 637 -1.86 13.08 24.82
C LEU A 637 -1.14 13.49 26.12
N THR A 638 -0.01 14.21 25.99
CA THR A 638 0.74 14.78 27.11
C THR A 638 1.08 16.26 26.88
N GLU A 639 1.26 17.01 27.97
CA GLU A 639 1.62 18.44 27.95
C GLU A 639 2.98 18.71 27.28
N ALA A 640 3.88 17.72 27.24
CA ALA A 640 5.19 17.82 26.59
C ALA A 640 5.17 17.39 25.11
N GLY A 641 4.01 16.97 24.59
CA GLY A 641 3.90 16.17 23.37
C GLY A 641 4.12 14.68 23.63
N ASN A 642 3.85 13.84 22.64
CA ASN A 642 4.13 12.40 22.70
C ASN A 642 5.14 11.92 21.65
N ILE A 643 5.61 12.83 20.79
CA ILE A 643 6.63 12.60 19.75
C ILE A 643 8.02 12.73 20.39
N SER A 644 8.92 11.76 20.17
CA SER A 644 10.27 11.81 20.77
C SER A 644 11.25 12.66 19.92
N PRO A 645 12.28 13.29 20.53
CA PRO A 645 13.32 13.99 19.77
C PRO A 645 14.16 13.11 18.84
N SER A 646 14.11 11.79 18.98
CA SER A 646 14.73 10.85 18.04
C SER A 646 13.87 10.57 16.80
N GLN A 647 12.58 10.91 16.85
CA GLN A 647 11.62 10.82 15.74
C GLN A 647 11.37 12.18 15.08
N ASP A 648 11.57 13.27 15.82
CA ASP A 648 11.61 14.66 15.33
C ASP A 648 13.04 15.23 15.45
N PRO A 649 13.98 14.83 14.57
CA PRO A 649 15.37 15.28 14.63
C PRO A 649 15.57 16.76 14.23
N LYS A 650 14.54 17.42 13.68
CA LYS A 650 14.55 18.86 13.34
C LYS A 650 13.91 19.74 14.43
N GLY A 651 13.18 19.16 15.37
CA GLY A 651 12.43 19.90 16.40
C GLY A 651 11.19 20.60 15.87
N GLU A 652 10.65 20.14 14.74
CA GLU A 652 9.52 20.77 14.03
C GLU A 652 8.16 20.49 14.69
N LEU A 653 8.08 19.46 15.53
CA LEU A 653 6.88 18.92 16.19
C LEU A 653 7.01 18.86 17.74
N GLN A 654 7.93 19.61 18.34
CA GLN A 654 8.05 19.70 19.80
C GLN A 654 6.74 20.18 20.46
N GLY A 655 6.33 19.54 21.56
CA GLY A 655 5.07 19.84 22.26
C GLY A 655 3.81 19.30 21.57
N GLN A 656 3.94 18.66 20.40
CA GLN A 656 2.82 18.13 19.62
C GLN A 656 2.51 16.68 19.96
N ASN A 657 1.25 16.28 19.74
CA ASN A 657 0.77 14.92 19.95
C ASN A 657 0.15 14.33 18.68
N VAL A 658 0.49 13.07 18.39
CA VAL A 658 -0.27 12.20 17.49
C VAL A 658 -1.32 11.46 18.33
N LEU A 659 -2.56 11.34 17.83
CA LEU A 659 -3.58 10.54 18.51
C LEU A 659 -3.27 9.05 18.32
N THR A 660 -3.25 8.28 19.42
CA THR A 660 -3.07 6.82 19.38
C THR A 660 -3.83 6.20 20.53
N VAL A 661 -4.66 5.17 20.27
CA VAL A 661 -5.47 4.51 21.30
C VAL A 661 -4.54 3.82 22.31
N ARG A 662 -4.32 4.45 23.48
CA ARG A 662 -3.46 3.92 24.56
C ARG A 662 -4.23 3.10 25.60
N TYR A 663 -5.56 3.27 25.66
CA TYR A 663 -6.45 2.54 26.54
C TYR A 663 -7.72 2.18 25.78
N SER A 664 -8.26 0.98 26.00
CA SER A 664 -9.52 0.58 25.37
C SER A 664 -10.71 1.41 25.87
N LEU A 665 -11.87 1.28 25.23
CA LEU A 665 -13.10 1.96 25.68
C LEU A 665 -13.47 1.54 27.11
N GLU A 666 -13.30 0.25 27.44
CA GLU A 666 -13.60 -0.35 28.74
C GLU A 666 -12.64 0.16 29.82
N LEU A 667 -11.33 0.25 29.53
CA LEU A 667 -10.34 0.83 30.46
C LEU A 667 -10.55 2.33 30.66
N THR A 668 -10.99 3.05 29.62
CA THR A 668 -11.31 4.48 29.68
C THR A 668 -12.56 4.72 30.52
N ALA A 669 -13.60 3.91 30.31
CA ALA A 669 -14.84 3.91 31.08
C ALA A 669 -14.59 3.58 32.56
N ALA A 670 -13.87 2.49 32.84
CA ALA A 670 -13.53 2.07 34.21
C ALA A 670 -12.69 3.11 34.97
N ARG A 671 -11.77 3.83 34.30
CA ARG A 671 -10.98 4.90 34.95
C ARG A 671 -11.85 6.04 35.47
N PHE A 672 -12.96 6.37 34.81
CA PHE A 672 -13.81 7.52 35.15
C PHE A 672 -15.20 7.14 35.70
N GLY A 673 -15.45 5.84 35.90
CA GLY A 673 -16.74 5.30 36.36
C GLY A 673 -17.91 5.51 35.39
N LEU A 674 -17.61 5.61 34.09
CA LEU A 674 -18.59 5.84 33.03
C LEU A 674 -19.06 4.52 32.40
N ASP A 675 -20.14 4.60 31.62
CA ASP A 675 -20.54 3.52 30.71
C ASP A 675 -19.68 3.51 29.42
N VAL A 676 -19.52 2.33 28.81
CA VAL A 676 -18.67 2.11 27.62
C VAL A 676 -19.23 2.82 26.38
N ASP A 677 -20.54 2.79 26.16
CA ASP A 677 -21.16 3.44 25.01
C ASP A 677 -21.36 4.95 25.23
N ALA A 678 -21.47 5.39 26.49
CA ALA A 678 -21.31 6.81 26.84
C ALA A 678 -19.90 7.32 26.48
N VAL A 679 -18.84 6.59 26.83
CA VAL A 679 -17.45 6.91 26.45
C VAL A 679 -17.28 6.91 24.93
N ARG A 680 -17.80 5.89 24.22
CA ARG A 680 -17.79 5.81 22.75
C ARG A 680 -18.44 7.05 22.12
N THR A 681 -19.59 7.47 22.64
CA THR A 681 -20.34 8.64 22.15
C THR A 681 -19.59 9.95 22.40
N LEU A 682 -19.00 10.12 23.58
CA LEU A 682 -18.18 11.30 23.92
C LEU A 682 -16.93 11.39 23.05
N LEU A 683 -16.21 10.28 22.84
CA LEU A 683 -15.03 10.23 21.98
C LEU A 683 -15.37 10.57 20.52
N ASN A 684 -16.43 9.98 19.96
CA ASN A 684 -16.88 10.28 18.60
C ASN A 684 -17.28 11.77 18.44
N THR A 685 -17.96 12.34 19.45
CA THR A 685 -18.32 13.77 19.47
C THR A 685 -17.08 14.67 19.56
N GLY A 686 -16.07 14.26 20.34
CA GLY A 686 -14.80 14.96 20.45
C GLY A 686 -13.99 14.94 19.15
N LEU A 687 -13.88 13.78 18.51
CA LEU A 687 -13.23 13.62 17.20
C LEU A 687 -13.91 14.50 16.12
N GLU A 688 -15.24 14.56 16.07
CA GLU A 688 -15.95 15.42 15.12
C GLU A 688 -15.67 16.90 15.36
N LYS A 689 -15.61 17.36 16.61
CA LYS A 689 -15.20 18.75 16.94
C LYS A 689 -13.76 19.04 16.51
N LEU A 690 -12.81 18.12 16.77
CA LEU A 690 -11.44 18.23 16.27
C LEU A 690 -11.41 18.25 14.73
N PHE A 691 -12.23 17.44 14.06
CA PHE A 691 -12.33 17.41 12.60
C PHE A 691 -12.87 18.72 12.03
N GLN A 692 -13.89 19.33 12.65
CA GLN A 692 -14.40 20.64 12.26
C GLN A 692 -13.33 21.73 12.45
N ALA A 693 -12.64 21.77 13.59
CA ALA A 693 -11.53 22.72 13.81
C ALA A 693 -10.41 22.54 12.78
N ARG A 694 -10.01 21.29 12.49
CA ARG A 694 -8.92 20.97 11.55
C ARG A 694 -9.19 21.42 10.11
N LYS A 695 -10.46 21.58 9.69
CA LYS A 695 -10.82 22.12 8.36
C LYS A 695 -10.32 23.55 8.12
N HIS A 696 -10.01 24.30 9.17
CA HIS A 696 -9.53 25.69 9.08
C HIS A 696 -8.00 25.81 9.00
N ARG A 697 -7.26 24.77 9.37
CA ARG A 697 -5.79 24.71 9.21
C ARG A 697 -5.41 24.67 7.72
N PRO A 698 -4.20 25.14 7.34
CA PRO A 698 -3.67 24.87 6.00
C PRO A 698 -3.61 23.37 5.76
N LYS A 699 -4.16 22.89 4.65
CA LYS A 699 -4.11 21.47 4.28
C LYS A 699 -2.73 21.11 3.74
N PRO A 700 -2.34 19.82 3.80
CA PRO A 700 -1.26 19.31 2.97
C PRO A 700 -1.58 19.50 1.48
N HIS A 701 -0.56 19.44 0.62
CA HIS A 701 -0.78 19.42 -0.82
C HIS A 701 -1.58 18.16 -1.24
N LEU A 702 -2.35 18.28 -2.31
CA LEU A 702 -3.08 17.17 -2.91
C LEU A 702 -2.44 16.90 -4.26
N ASP A 703 -1.79 15.75 -4.42
CA ASP A 703 -1.33 15.33 -5.74
C ASP A 703 -2.55 14.97 -6.60
N SER A 704 -2.89 15.89 -7.51
CA SER A 704 -4.05 15.78 -8.39
C SER A 704 -3.86 14.80 -9.55
N LYS A 705 -2.68 14.17 -9.66
CA LYS A 705 -2.41 13.04 -10.55
C LYS A 705 -3.37 11.89 -10.22
N MET A 706 -3.93 11.28 -11.25
CA MET A 706 -4.81 10.12 -11.17
C MET A 706 -4.14 8.99 -11.96
N LEU A 707 -3.77 7.92 -11.26
CA LEU A 707 -3.01 6.78 -11.79
C LEU A 707 -3.91 5.59 -12.08
N ALA A 708 -3.80 4.99 -13.26
CA ALA A 708 -4.67 3.88 -13.67
C ALA A 708 -4.52 2.68 -12.74
N ALA A 709 -3.28 2.27 -12.42
CA ALA A 709 -2.96 1.23 -11.45
C ALA A 709 -3.69 1.42 -10.10
N TRP A 710 -3.54 2.58 -9.47
CA TRP A 710 -4.09 2.84 -8.13
C TRP A 710 -5.61 3.07 -8.16
N ASN A 711 -6.15 3.62 -9.26
CA ASN A 711 -7.59 3.66 -9.49
C ASN A 711 -8.17 2.24 -9.64
N GLY A 712 -7.46 1.32 -10.30
CA GLY A 712 -7.83 -0.10 -10.39
C GLY A 712 -7.90 -0.78 -9.03
N LEU A 713 -6.88 -0.57 -8.17
CA LEU A 713 -6.92 -1.02 -6.78
C LEU A 713 -8.10 -0.40 -6.02
N MET A 714 -8.38 0.89 -6.19
CA MET A 714 -9.47 1.56 -5.47
C MET A 714 -10.87 1.10 -5.92
N VAL A 715 -11.03 0.74 -7.20
CA VAL A 715 -12.23 0.06 -7.70
C VAL A 715 -12.41 -1.29 -7.02
N SER A 716 -11.33 -2.08 -6.84
CA SER A 716 -11.39 -3.33 -6.04
C SER A 716 -11.81 -3.04 -4.59
N GLY A 717 -11.21 -2.06 -3.92
CA GLY A 717 -11.56 -1.70 -2.53
C GLY A 717 -13.03 -1.33 -2.35
N TYR A 718 -13.56 -0.42 -3.17
CA TYR A 718 -14.98 -0.05 -3.11
C TYR A 718 -15.92 -1.21 -3.47
N ALA A 719 -15.56 -2.05 -4.44
CA ALA A 719 -16.37 -3.20 -4.86
C ALA A 719 -16.42 -4.30 -3.78
N VAL A 720 -15.26 -4.71 -3.27
CA VAL A 720 -15.15 -5.78 -2.24
C VAL A 720 -15.81 -5.34 -0.95
N THR A 721 -15.47 -4.16 -0.40
CA THR A 721 -16.10 -3.66 0.83
C THR A 721 -17.60 -3.43 0.64
N GLY A 722 -18.01 -2.92 -0.53
CA GLY A 722 -19.42 -2.74 -0.87
C GLY A 722 -20.22 -4.04 -0.87
N ALA A 723 -19.68 -5.10 -1.48
CA ALA A 723 -20.34 -6.40 -1.51
C ALA A 723 -20.33 -7.10 -0.13
N VAL A 724 -19.20 -7.09 0.58
CA VAL A 724 -19.05 -7.67 1.93
C VAL A 724 -20.03 -7.05 2.93
N LEU A 725 -20.21 -5.73 2.88
CA LEU A 725 -21.09 -5.00 3.79
C LEU A 725 -22.54 -4.84 3.28
N GLY A 726 -22.87 -5.32 2.07
CA GLY A 726 -24.18 -5.14 1.44
C GLY A 726 -24.52 -3.67 1.13
N GLN A 727 -23.52 -2.83 0.88
CA GLN A 727 -23.67 -1.38 0.70
C GLN A 727 -23.53 -0.97 -0.77
N GLU A 728 -24.67 -0.91 -1.47
CA GLU A 728 -24.79 -0.47 -2.87
C GLU A 728 -24.15 0.90 -3.15
N ARG A 729 -24.14 1.82 -2.17
CA ARG A 729 -23.46 3.13 -2.28
C ARG A 729 -21.95 2.98 -2.52
N LEU A 730 -21.29 1.99 -1.92
CA LEU A 730 -19.86 1.74 -2.10
C LEU A 730 -19.60 1.11 -3.48
N ILE A 731 -20.43 0.16 -3.90
CA ILE A 731 -20.37 -0.44 -5.25
C ILE A 731 -20.53 0.66 -6.33
N ASN A 732 -21.40 1.65 -6.11
CA ASN A 732 -21.55 2.79 -7.02
C ASN A 732 -20.28 3.67 -7.14
N TYR A 733 -19.44 3.79 -6.10
CA TYR A 733 -18.13 4.45 -6.24
C TYR A 733 -17.18 3.62 -7.13
N ALA A 734 -17.17 2.29 -6.99
CA ALA A 734 -16.38 1.41 -7.87
C ALA A 734 -16.85 1.49 -9.33
N ILE A 735 -18.17 1.49 -9.58
CA ILE A 735 -18.77 1.69 -10.90
C ILE A 735 -18.33 3.03 -11.50
N ASN A 736 -18.32 4.11 -10.72
CA ASN A 736 -17.90 5.43 -11.20
C ASN A 736 -16.38 5.50 -11.48
N GLY A 737 -15.54 4.85 -10.67
CA GLY A 737 -14.10 4.71 -10.95
C GLY A 737 -13.82 3.91 -12.23
N ALA A 738 -14.52 2.80 -12.45
CA ALA A 738 -14.42 2.02 -13.69
C ALA A 738 -14.91 2.81 -14.92
N LYS A 739 -15.99 3.58 -14.78
CA LYS A 739 -16.48 4.51 -15.84
C LYS A 739 -15.46 5.62 -16.12
N PHE A 740 -14.80 6.16 -15.09
CA PHE A 740 -13.75 7.17 -15.24
C PHE A 740 -12.54 6.60 -16.00
N LEU A 741 -11.98 5.47 -15.56
CA LEU A 741 -10.88 4.77 -16.22
C LEU A 741 -11.18 4.53 -17.71
N LYS A 742 -12.39 4.02 -18.02
CA LYS A 742 -12.84 3.70 -19.39
C LYS A 742 -13.05 4.92 -20.28
N ARG A 743 -13.27 6.11 -19.69
CA ARG A 743 -13.53 7.37 -20.39
C ARG A 743 -12.28 8.25 -20.54
N HIS A 744 -11.40 8.25 -19.55
CA HIS A 744 -10.29 9.19 -19.43
C HIS A 744 -8.91 8.53 -19.46
N MET A 745 -8.80 7.21 -19.26
CA MET A 745 -7.53 6.50 -19.12
C MET A 745 -7.39 5.30 -20.05
N PHE A 746 -8.29 5.15 -21.02
CA PHE A 746 -8.27 4.09 -22.02
C PHE A 746 -8.45 4.70 -23.42
N ASP A 747 -7.45 4.53 -24.29
CA ASP A 747 -7.61 4.85 -25.70
C ASP A 747 -8.31 3.70 -26.43
N VAL A 748 -9.45 4.03 -27.03
CA VAL A 748 -10.28 3.08 -27.78
C VAL A 748 -9.66 2.72 -29.14
N ALA A 749 -8.81 3.58 -29.72
CA ALA A 749 -8.22 3.35 -31.04
C ALA A 749 -7.08 2.32 -31.01
N SER A 750 -6.15 2.45 -30.06
CA SER A 750 -5.03 1.51 -29.86
C SER A 750 -5.33 0.38 -28.85
N GLY A 751 -6.44 0.48 -28.10
CA GLY A 751 -6.81 -0.47 -27.05
C GLY A 751 -5.85 -0.46 -25.85
N ARG A 752 -5.14 0.66 -25.63
CA ARG A 752 -4.13 0.85 -24.57
C ARG A 752 -4.69 1.66 -23.40
N LEU A 753 -4.24 1.35 -22.18
CA LEU A 753 -4.39 2.24 -21.04
C LEU A 753 -3.34 3.38 -21.10
N MET A 754 -3.76 4.58 -20.73
CA MET A 754 -2.87 5.67 -20.32
C MET A 754 -2.65 5.57 -18.81
N ARG A 755 -1.42 5.83 -18.34
CA ARG A 755 -1.05 5.75 -16.94
C ARG A 755 -1.61 6.91 -16.12
N THR A 756 -1.45 8.14 -16.61
CA THR A 756 -1.78 9.37 -15.88
C THR A 756 -2.87 10.19 -16.57
N CYS A 757 -3.67 10.85 -15.74
CA CYS A 757 -4.36 12.09 -16.07
C CYS A 757 -4.40 12.98 -14.83
N TYR A 758 -4.76 14.26 -14.97
CA TYR A 758 -4.63 15.28 -13.91
C TYR A 758 -5.92 16.08 -13.80
N ALA A 759 -6.21 16.68 -12.64
CA ALA A 759 -7.33 17.61 -12.52
C ALA A 759 -6.95 19.01 -13.03
N GLY A 760 -7.54 19.42 -14.15
CA GLY A 760 -7.32 20.74 -14.73
C GLY A 760 -8.23 21.84 -14.15
N PRO A 761 -8.06 23.09 -14.59
CA PRO A 761 -8.79 24.25 -14.09
C PRO A 761 -10.31 24.06 -14.10
N GLY A 762 -10.96 24.48 -13.01
CA GLY A 762 -12.40 24.30 -12.83
C GLY A 762 -12.84 22.84 -12.68
N GLY A 763 -11.91 21.87 -12.59
CA GLY A 763 -12.18 20.43 -12.44
C GLY A 763 -12.38 19.69 -13.77
N THR A 764 -11.70 20.12 -14.84
CA THR A 764 -11.52 19.31 -16.06
C THR A 764 -10.62 18.10 -15.77
N VAL A 765 -10.47 17.22 -16.76
CA VAL A 765 -9.47 16.13 -16.75
C VAL A 765 -8.49 16.42 -17.88
N GLU A 766 -7.20 16.50 -17.56
CA GLU A 766 -6.12 16.81 -18.49
C GLU A 766 -5.15 15.65 -18.64
N HIS A 767 -4.39 15.66 -19.73
CA HIS A 767 -3.41 14.64 -20.11
C HIS A 767 -2.09 15.29 -20.51
N SER A 768 -1.00 14.55 -20.34
CA SER A 768 0.29 14.91 -20.95
C SER A 768 0.22 14.74 -22.48
N ASN A 769 1.04 15.50 -23.20
CA ASN A 769 1.18 15.39 -24.65
C ASN A 769 2.68 15.29 -25.02
N PRO A 770 3.19 14.12 -25.46
CA PRO A 770 2.47 12.86 -25.68
C PRO A 770 1.91 12.24 -24.37
N PRO A 771 0.89 11.36 -24.45
CA PRO A 771 0.33 10.70 -23.28
C PRO A 771 1.33 9.73 -22.64
N CYS A 772 1.32 9.64 -21.31
CA CYS A 772 2.03 8.59 -20.59
C CYS A 772 1.24 7.26 -20.73
N TRP A 773 1.82 6.27 -21.40
CA TRP A 773 1.20 4.95 -21.59
C TRP A 773 1.34 4.08 -20.34
N GLY A 774 0.35 3.21 -20.09
CA GLY A 774 0.31 2.31 -18.94
C GLY A 774 1.41 1.25 -18.94
N PHE A 775 1.94 0.95 -17.76
CA PHE A 775 2.85 -0.17 -17.47
C PHE A 775 2.06 -1.40 -17.03
N LEU A 776 2.75 -2.54 -16.84
CA LEU A 776 2.13 -3.81 -16.43
C LEU A 776 1.18 -3.68 -15.22
N GLU A 777 1.55 -2.88 -14.23
CA GLU A 777 0.77 -2.58 -13.02
C GLU A 777 -0.56 -1.85 -13.33
N ASP A 778 -0.60 -0.97 -14.34
CA ASP A 778 -1.83 -0.28 -14.75
C ASP A 778 -2.85 -1.27 -15.32
N TYR A 779 -2.41 -2.29 -16.07
CA TYR A 779 -3.30 -3.34 -16.57
C TYR A 779 -3.66 -4.32 -15.46
N ALA A 780 -2.69 -4.87 -14.73
CA ALA A 780 -2.92 -5.92 -13.74
C ALA A 780 -3.88 -5.47 -12.63
N PHE A 781 -3.77 -4.21 -12.18
CA PHE A 781 -4.60 -3.71 -11.09
C PHE A 781 -5.98 -3.23 -11.57
N VAL A 782 -6.09 -2.66 -12.79
CA VAL A 782 -7.41 -2.35 -13.40
C VAL A 782 -8.17 -3.62 -13.72
N VAL A 783 -7.51 -4.65 -14.28
CA VAL A 783 -8.10 -5.98 -14.50
C VAL A 783 -8.60 -6.57 -13.17
N ARG A 784 -7.79 -6.53 -12.12
CA ARG A 784 -8.18 -6.99 -10.77
C ARG A 784 -9.44 -6.26 -10.27
N GLY A 785 -9.44 -4.93 -10.35
CA GLY A 785 -10.57 -4.08 -9.95
C GLY A 785 -11.84 -4.36 -10.76
N LEU A 786 -11.73 -4.61 -12.06
CA LEU A 786 -12.88 -4.95 -12.91
C LEU A 786 -13.47 -6.34 -12.64
N LEU A 787 -12.63 -7.33 -12.29
CA LEU A 787 -13.11 -8.65 -11.87
C LEU A 787 -13.80 -8.60 -10.51
N ASP A 788 -13.25 -7.84 -9.56
CA ASP A 788 -13.87 -7.63 -8.25
C ASP A 788 -15.16 -6.79 -8.35
N LEU A 789 -15.20 -5.79 -9.26
CA LEU A 789 -16.41 -5.04 -9.59
C LEU A 789 -17.47 -5.90 -10.28
N TYR A 790 -17.08 -6.78 -11.21
CA TYR A 790 -18.01 -7.73 -11.81
C TYR A 790 -18.63 -8.64 -10.72
N GLU A 791 -17.84 -9.19 -9.80
CA GLU A 791 -18.41 -10.02 -8.72
C GLU A 791 -19.32 -9.22 -7.78
N ALA A 792 -19.07 -7.92 -7.56
CA ALA A 792 -19.92 -7.06 -6.72
C ALA A 792 -21.20 -6.56 -7.41
N SER A 793 -21.16 -6.30 -8.72
CA SER A 793 -22.27 -5.68 -9.48
C SER A 793 -23.05 -6.65 -10.38
N GLN A 794 -22.44 -7.77 -10.75
CA GLN A 794 -22.91 -8.75 -11.74
C GLN A 794 -23.18 -8.18 -13.15
N GLU A 795 -22.69 -6.95 -13.46
CA GLU A 795 -22.73 -6.38 -14.81
C GLU A 795 -21.60 -6.97 -15.69
N SER A 796 -21.94 -7.79 -16.70
CA SER A 796 -20.95 -8.46 -17.56
C SER A 796 -19.98 -7.50 -18.28
N SER A 797 -20.39 -6.25 -18.53
CA SER A 797 -19.60 -5.28 -19.28
C SER A 797 -18.25 -4.90 -18.64
N TRP A 798 -18.08 -5.18 -17.34
CA TRP A 798 -16.82 -5.02 -16.62
C TRP A 798 -15.88 -6.21 -16.86
N LEU A 799 -16.40 -7.45 -16.79
CA LEU A 799 -15.68 -8.67 -17.16
C LEU A 799 -15.27 -8.64 -18.66
N GLU A 800 -16.17 -8.24 -19.54
CA GLU A 800 -15.93 -8.05 -20.98
C GLU A 800 -14.84 -6.99 -21.29
N TRP A 801 -14.55 -6.10 -20.35
CA TRP A 801 -13.46 -5.13 -20.49
C TRP A 801 -12.18 -5.64 -19.81
N ALA A 802 -12.29 -6.32 -18.66
CA ALA A 802 -11.18 -6.97 -17.97
C ALA A 802 -10.47 -8.00 -18.88
N LEU A 803 -11.24 -8.84 -19.60
CA LEU A 803 -10.70 -9.83 -20.53
C LEU A 803 -9.89 -9.16 -21.66
N ARG A 804 -10.44 -8.11 -22.30
CA ARG A 804 -9.74 -7.35 -23.35
C ARG A 804 -8.50 -6.59 -22.84
N LEU A 805 -8.51 -6.15 -21.59
CA LEU A 805 -7.33 -5.55 -20.97
C LEU A 805 -6.25 -6.60 -20.65
N GLN A 806 -6.63 -7.82 -20.28
CA GLN A 806 -5.70 -8.94 -20.17
C GLN A 806 -5.11 -9.29 -21.54
N ASP A 807 -5.91 -9.37 -22.62
CA ASP A 807 -5.39 -9.63 -23.97
C ASP A 807 -4.39 -8.55 -24.45
N THR A 808 -4.64 -7.27 -24.13
CA THR A 808 -3.64 -6.20 -24.36
C THR A 808 -2.42 -6.35 -23.45
N GLN A 809 -2.58 -6.69 -22.17
CA GLN A 809 -1.46 -6.91 -21.25
C GLN A 809 -0.52 -8.02 -21.77
N ASP A 810 -1.12 -9.12 -22.21
CA ASP A 810 -0.44 -10.26 -22.82
C ASP A 810 0.34 -9.86 -24.08
N ARG A 811 -0.26 -9.05 -24.95
CA ARG A 811 0.37 -8.55 -26.18
C ARG A 811 1.52 -7.56 -25.92
N LEU A 812 1.45 -6.76 -24.84
CA LEU A 812 2.43 -5.68 -24.57
C LEU A 812 3.61 -6.12 -23.68
N PHE A 813 3.37 -7.01 -22.71
CA PHE A 813 4.31 -7.26 -21.61
C PHE A 813 4.78 -8.71 -21.46
N TRP A 814 4.09 -9.70 -22.05
CA TRP A 814 4.44 -11.11 -21.87
C TRP A 814 5.82 -11.45 -22.47
N ASP A 815 6.64 -12.15 -21.70
CA ASP A 815 7.88 -12.73 -22.18
C ASP A 815 7.63 -14.12 -22.79
N SER A 816 7.64 -14.19 -24.12
CA SER A 816 7.47 -15.44 -24.87
C SER A 816 8.64 -16.43 -24.72
N GLN A 817 9.80 -16.03 -24.17
CA GLN A 817 10.94 -16.91 -23.95
C GLN A 817 11.10 -17.30 -22.48
N GLY A 818 11.12 -16.34 -21.56
CA GLY A 818 11.31 -16.60 -20.12
C GLY A 818 10.04 -16.86 -19.32
N GLY A 819 8.86 -16.52 -19.85
CA GLY A 819 7.57 -16.58 -19.13
C GLY A 819 7.36 -15.42 -18.13
N GLY A 820 6.10 -15.14 -17.80
CA GLY A 820 5.74 -13.96 -16.98
C GLY A 820 5.81 -12.64 -17.77
N TYR A 821 5.66 -11.52 -17.07
CA TYR A 821 5.50 -10.20 -17.69
C TYR A 821 6.62 -9.21 -17.29
N PHE A 822 7.12 -8.46 -18.27
CA PHE A 822 8.00 -7.31 -18.05
C PHE A 822 7.20 -6.09 -17.55
N CYS A 823 7.81 -5.25 -16.72
CA CYS A 823 7.15 -4.05 -16.18
C CYS A 823 6.77 -3.03 -17.27
N SER A 824 7.60 -2.90 -18.31
CA SER A 824 7.42 -1.96 -19.43
C SER A 824 7.34 -2.69 -20.78
N GLU A 825 6.65 -2.07 -21.74
CA GLU A 825 6.59 -2.51 -23.14
C GLU A 825 7.99 -2.53 -23.78
N ALA A 826 8.19 -3.32 -24.83
CA ALA A 826 9.47 -3.41 -25.53
C ALA A 826 9.95 -2.05 -26.09
N GLU A 827 9.06 -1.27 -26.71
CA GLU A 827 9.39 0.04 -27.28
C GLU A 827 9.67 1.08 -26.20
N LEU A 828 8.79 1.21 -25.20
CA LEU A 828 8.93 2.15 -24.09
C LEU A 828 10.18 1.85 -23.23
N GLY A 829 10.50 0.56 -23.06
CA GLY A 829 11.68 0.08 -22.35
C GLY A 829 12.96 0.06 -23.17
N ALA A 830 12.93 0.32 -24.49
CA ALA A 830 14.14 0.31 -25.34
C ALA A 830 15.14 1.42 -24.99
N GLY A 831 14.68 2.48 -24.31
CA GLY A 831 15.51 3.55 -23.76
C GLY A 831 16.11 3.27 -22.37
N LEU A 832 15.96 2.06 -21.81
CA LEU A 832 16.52 1.68 -20.50
C LEU A 832 17.61 0.60 -20.64
N PRO A 833 18.62 0.56 -19.73
CA PRO A 833 19.68 -0.45 -19.78
C PRO A 833 19.22 -1.91 -19.66
N LEU A 834 18.01 -2.13 -19.10
CA LEU A 834 17.41 -3.44 -18.86
C LEU A 834 15.89 -3.33 -18.64
N ARG A 835 15.11 -4.33 -19.06
CA ARG A 835 13.68 -4.47 -18.73
C ARG A 835 13.52 -5.48 -17.60
N LEU A 836 12.92 -5.05 -16.48
CA LEU A 836 12.67 -5.90 -15.31
C LEU A 836 11.36 -6.68 -15.42
N LYS A 837 11.27 -7.79 -14.68
CA LYS A 837 10.02 -8.40 -14.21
C LYS A 837 9.97 -8.23 -12.70
N ASP A 838 8.82 -7.79 -12.18
CA ASP A 838 8.71 -7.39 -10.77
C ASP A 838 8.68 -8.60 -9.81
N ASP A 839 9.65 -8.69 -8.89
CA ASP A 839 9.96 -9.88 -8.09
C ASP A 839 9.78 -9.73 -6.57
N GLN A 840 9.11 -8.64 -6.18
CA GLN A 840 8.77 -8.34 -4.79
C GLN A 840 7.31 -7.87 -4.66
N ASP A 841 6.54 -8.50 -3.79
CA ASP A 841 5.29 -7.92 -3.28
C ASP A 841 5.65 -7.01 -2.08
N GLY A 842 5.41 -5.71 -2.20
CA GLY A 842 5.74 -4.72 -1.18
C GLY A 842 4.50 -3.98 -0.64
N ALA A 843 4.64 -2.67 -0.43
CA ALA A 843 3.48 -1.81 -0.15
C ALA A 843 2.53 -1.73 -1.36
N GLU A 844 3.09 -1.78 -2.57
CA GLU A 844 2.39 -2.12 -3.82
C GLU A 844 2.67 -3.62 -4.13
N PRO A 845 1.69 -4.43 -4.56
CA PRO A 845 1.91 -5.84 -4.91
C PRO A 845 2.68 -5.95 -6.24
N SER A 846 3.42 -7.04 -6.47
CA SER A 846 3.99 -7.27 -7.80
C SER A 846 2.86 -7.47 -8.80
N ALA A 847 2.94 -6.74 -9.91
CA ALA A 847 1.97 -6.87 -10.98
C ALA A 847 2.03 -8.26 -11.66
N ASN A 848 3.13 -9.02 -11.52
CA ASN A 848 3.18 -10.43 -11.89
C ASN A 848 2.34 -11.30 -10.94
N SER A 849 2.43 -11.08 -9.63
CA SER A 849 1.62 -11.80 -8.62
C SER A 849 0.12 -11.58 -8.84
N VAL A 850 -0.29 -10.33 -9.03
CA VAL A 850 -1.70 -9.98 -9.33
C VAL A 850 -2.14 -10.57 -10.68
N SER A 851 -1.27 -10.56 -11.70
CA SER A 851 -1.55 -11.17 -13.00
C SER A 851 -1.74 -12.69 -12.91
N ALA A 852 -0.95 -13.41 -12.12
CA ALA A 852 -1.14 -14.84 -11.89
C ALA A 852 -2.54 -15.14 -11.34
N HIS A 853 -2.98 -14.36 -10.34
CA HIS A 853 -4.31 -14.47 -9.76
C HIS A 853 -5.42 -14.10 -10.76
N ASN A 854 -5.23 -13.03 -11.54
CA ASN A 854 -6.18 -12.61 -12.57
C ASN A 854 -6.37 -13.71 -13.63
N LEU A 855 -5.28 -14.27 -14.16
CA LEU A 855 -5.31 -15.36 -15.15
C LEU A 855 -6.11 -16.58 -14.68
N LEU A 856 -5.95 -17.00 -13.41
CA LEU A 856 -6.76 -18.08 -12.83
C LEU A 856 -8.26 -17.73 -12.84
N ARG A 857 -8.62 -16.49 -12.48
CA ARG A 857 -10.02 -16.04 -12.50
C ARG A 857 -10.55 -15.89 -13.92
N MET A 858 -9.75 -15.44 -14.89
CA MET A 858 -10.13 -15.40 -16.31
C MET A 858 -10.45 -16.81 -16.82
N HIS A 859 -9.62 -17.80 -16.50
CA HIS A 859 -9.92 -19.20 -16.76
C HIS A 859 -11.22 -19.63 -16.06
N GLY A 860 -11.40 -19.29 -14.78
CA GLY A 860 -12.63 -19.57 -14.02
C GLY A 860 -13.91 -18.95 -14.62
N PHE A 861 -13.81 -17.82 -15.33
CA PHE A 861 -14.94 -17.15 -15.99
C PHE A 861 -15.19 -17.61 -17.45
N THR A 862 -14.32 -18.41 -18.05
CA THR A 862 -14.37 -18.70 -19.50
C THR A 862 -13.99 -20.12 -19.94
N GLY A 863 -13.31 -20.91 -19.09
CA GLY A 863 -12.75 -22.20 -19.46
C GLY A 863 -11.57 -22.14 -20.45
N HIS A 864 -11.16 -20.95 -20.92
CA HIS A 864 -10.04 -20.78 -21.86
C HIS A 864 -8.73 -21.26 -21.21
N LYS A 865 -8.12 -22.31 -21.78
CA LYS A 865 -6.95 -22.96 -21.19
C LYS A 865 -5.69 -22.10 -21.26
N ASP A 866 -5.54 -21.32 -22.33
CA ASP A 866 -4.40 -20.44 -22.60
C ASP A 866 -4.02 -19.56 -21.39
N TRP A 867 -5.01 -19.04 -20.65
CA TRP A 867 -4.78 -18.24 -19.43
C TRP A 867 -4.33 -19.10 -18.23
N MET A 868 -4.82 -20.34 -18.09
CA MET A 868 -4.29 -21.29 -17.11
C MET A 868 -2.84 -21.65 -17.46
N ASP A 869 -2.55 -21.96 -18.72
CA ASP A 869 -1.21 -22.32 -19.20
C ASP A 869 -0.22 -21.15 -19.02
N LYS A 870 -0.65 -19.91 -19.27
CA LYS A 870 0.11 -18.69 -18.95
C LYS A 870 0.33 -18.51 -17.44
N CYS A 871 -0.66 -18.83 -16.60
CA CYS A 871 -0.47 -18.81 -15.15
C CYS A 871 0.58 -19.84 -14.70
N VAL A 872 0.50 -21.07 -15.23
CA VAL A 872 1.48 -22.14 -15.00
C VAL A 872 2.89 -21.68 -15.43
N CYS A 873 3.04 -21.08 -16.61
CA CYS A 873 4.32 -20.55 -17.09
C CYS A 873 4.88 -19.43 -16.19
N LEU A 874 4.03 -18.50 -15.74
CA LEU A 874 4.43 -17.41 -14.85
C LEU A 874 4.87 -17.95 -13.48
N LEU A 875 4.04 -18.79 -12.84
CA LEU A 875 4.38 -19.44 -11.57
C LEU A 875 5.66 -20.29 -11.68
N THR A 876 5.89 -20.91 -12.84
CA THR A 876 7.12 -21.66 -13.14
C THR A 876 8.33 -20.72 -13.25
N ALA A 877 8.22 -19.57 -13.92
CA ALA A 877 9.31 -18.60 -14.06
C ALA A 877 9.77 -18.03 -12.70
N PHE A 878 8.84 -17.71 -11.80
CA PHE A 878 9.14 -17.21 -10.46
C PHE A 878 9.53 -18.31 -9.44
N SER A 879 9.63 -19.58 -9.86
CA SER A 879 9.98 -20.72 -8.98
C SER A 879 11.24 -20.51 -8.14
N GLU A 880 12.29 -19.92 -8.72
CA GLU A 880 13.58 -19.76 -8.03
C GLU A 880 13.51 -18.71 -6.92
N ARG A 881 12.79 -17.62 -7.16
CA ARG A 881 12.52 -16.57 -6.18
C ARG A 881 11.71 -17.13 -5.02
N MET A 882 10.59 -17.83 -5.31
CA MET A 882 9.77 -18.48 -4.29
C MET A 882 10.52 -19.55 -3.48
N ARG A 883 11.41 -20.35 -4.11
CA ARG A 883 12.19 -21.37 -3.36
C ARG A 883 13.24 -20.78 -2.41
N ARG A 884 13.76 -19.58 -2.71
CA ARG A 884 14.81 -18.89 -1.92
C ARG A 884 14.23 -17.96 -0.86
N VAL A 885 13.30 -17.11 -1.24
CA VAL A 885 12.71 -16.05 -0.38
C VAL A 885 11.20 -15.96 -0.66
N PRO A 886 10.40 -16.94 -0.22
CA PRO A 886 8.95 -16.92 -0.47
C PRO A 886 8.26 -15.73 0.20
N VAL A 887 8.76 -15.24 1.33
CA VAL A 887 8.26 -14.01 1.99
C VAL A 887 8.41 -12.73 1.15
N ALA A 888 9.21 -12.74 0.09
CA ALA A 888 9.27 -11.64 -0.88
C ALA A 888 8.12 -11.68 -1.92
N LEU A 889 7.36 -12.77 -2.01
CA LEU A 889 6.25 -12.94 -2.96
C LEU A 889 4.98 -13.59 -2.34
N PRO A 890 4.45 -13.11 -1.21
CA PRO A 890 3.24 -13.65 -0.57
C PRO A 890 1.99 -13.71 -1.47
N GLU A 891 1.77 -12.74 -2.38
CA GLU A 891 0.62 -12.79 -3.31
C GLU A 891 0.86 -13.80 -4.43
N MET A 892 2.10 -14.01 -4.88
CA MET A 892 2.44 -15.09 -5.81
C MET A 892 2.24 -16.47 -5.18
N VAL A 893 2.66 -16.64 -3.91
CA VAL A 893 2.49 -17.89 -3.15
C VAL A 893 0.99 -18.16 -2.89
N ARG A 894 0.19 -17.11 -2.71
CA ARG A 894 -1.28 -17.19 -2.67
C ARG A 894 -1.88 -17.62 -4.02
N ALA A 895 -1.41 -17.05 -5.14
CA ALA A 895 -1.83 -17.46 -6.48
C ALA A 895 -1.41 -18.91 -6.82
N LEU A 896 -0.21 -19.34 -6.41
CA LEU A 896 0.28 -20.72 -6.52
C LEU A 896 -0.63 -21.71 -5.77
N SER A 897 -1.12 -21.31 -4.59
CA SER A 897 -2.10 -22.07 -3.81
C SER A 897 -3.44 -22.17 -4.52
N ALA A 898 -3.98 -21.05 -5.02
CA ALA A 898 -5.23 -21.02 -5.77
C ALA A 898 -5.16 -21.82 -7.08
N HIS A 899 -3.98 -21.93 -7.70
CA HIS A 899 -3.76 -22.83 -8.83
C HIS A 899 -3.82 -24.31 -8.43
N GLN A 900 -3.10 -24.72 -7.38
CA GLN A 900 -2.99 -26.14 -6.99
C GLN A 900 -4.17 -26.66 -6.13
N GLN A 901 -5.00 -25.77 -5.58
CA GLN A 901 -6.27 -26.09 -4.91
C GLN A 901 -7.48 -25.90 -5.84
N THR A 902 -7.27 -25.35 -7.04
CA THR A 902 -8.30 -24.87 -7.98
C THR A 902 -9.18 -23.74 -7.42
N LEU A 903 -10.07 -23.19 -8.27
CA LEU A 903 -11.02 -22.14 -7.90
C LEU A 903 -12.43 -22.72 -7.82
N LYS A 904 -13.12 -22.50 -6.69
CA LYS A 904 -14.54 -22.84 -6.55
C LYS A 904 -15.37 -21.91 -7.45
N GLN A 905 -15.99 -22.45 -8.49
CA GLN A 905 -16.93 -21.74 -9.36
C GLN A 905 -18.31 -21.73 -8.69
N ILE A 906 -18.71 -20.60 -8.12
CA ILE A 906 -20.04 -20.45 -7.49
C ILE A 906 -20.98 -19.84 -8.52
N VAL A 907 -21.89 -20.66 -9.07
CA VAL A 907 -22.90 -20.21 -10.02
C VAL A 907 -24.25 -20.05 -9.32
N ILE A 908 -24.85 -18.87 -9.40
CA ILE A 908 -26.23 -18.62 -8.96
C ILE A 908 -27.10 -18.47 -10.21
N CYS A 909 -28.11 -19.31 -10.35
CA CYS A 909 -29.13 -19.22 -11.39
C CYS A 909 -30.33 -18.45 -10.83
N GLY A 910 -30.60 -17.24 -11.34
CA GLY A 910 -31.64 -16.37 -10.76
C GLY A 910 -31.81 -15.01 -11.45
N ASP A 911 -32.91 -14.32 -11.15
CA ASP A 911 -33.13 -12.93 -11.59
C ASP A 911 -32.29 -11.99 -10.71
N PRO A 912 -31.38 -11.18 -11.28
CA PRO A 912 -30.55 -10.22 -10.53
C PRO A 912 -31.31 -9.31 -9.57
N GLN A 913 -32.60 -9.03 -9.82
CA GLN A 913 -33.41 -8.16 -8.97
C GLN A 913 -34.18 -8.88 -7.87
N ALA A 914 -34.35 -10.21 -7.97
CA ALA A 914 -35.12 -11.00 -7.03
C ALA A 914 -34.45 -11.16 -5.64
N LYS A 915 -35.28 -11.27 -4.60
CA LYS A 915 -34.84 -11.23 -3.19
C LYS A 915 -34.03 -12.46 -2.79
N ASP A 916 -34.39 -13.63 -3.32
CA ASP A 916 -33.70 -14.90 -3.14
C ASP A 916 -32.31 -14.89 -3.79
N THR A 917 -32.22 -14.41 -5.03
CA THR A 917 -30.95 -14.23 -5.76
C THR A 917 -30.01 -13.30 -4.99
N LYS A 918 -30.52 -12.15 -4.51
CA LYS A 918 -29.78 -11.21 -3.66
C LYS A 918 -29.36 -11.82 -2.32
N ALA A 919 -30.19 -12.68 -1.71
CA ALA A 919 -29.85 -13.38 -0.47
C ALA A 919 -28.74 -14.43 -0.66
N LEU A 920 -28.75 -15.17 -1.77
CA LEU A 920 -27.67 -16.11 -2.12
C LEU A 920 -26.36 -15.37 -2.45
N LEU A 921 -26.41 -14.28 -3.22
CA LEU A 921 -25.25 -13.41 -3.48
C LEU A 921 -24.66 -12.87 -2.16
N GLN A 922 -25.48 -12.26 -1.30
CA GLN A 922 -25.01 -11.74 -0.01
C GLN A 922 -24.47 -12.85 0.91
N CYS A 923 -24.99 -14.08 0.81
CA CYS A 923 -24.42 -15.22 1.51
C CYS A 923 -22.97 -15.49 1.07
N VAL A 924 -22.69 -15.54 -0.23
CA VAL A 924 -21.32 -15.69 -0.76
C VAL A 924 -20.44 -14.51 -0.33
N HIS A 925 -20.92 -13.28 -0.43
CA HIS A 925 -20.14 -12.09 -0.03
C HIS A 925 -19.87 -12.01 1.47
N SER A 926 -20.69 -12.64 2.32
CA SER A 926 -20.48 -12.68 3.77
C SER A 926 -19.44 -13.71 4.25
N ILE A 927 -18.86 -14.52 3.36
CA ILE A 927 -17.92 -15.59 3.70
C ILE A 927 -16.56 -15.30 3.06
N TYR A 928 -15.47 -15.39 3.84
CA TYR A 928 -14.12 -15.30 3.30
C TYR A 928 -13.79 -16.54 2.47
N ILE A 929 -13.74 -16.35 1.15
CA ILE A 929 -13.39 -17.36 0.15
C ILE A 929 -12.44 -16.69 -0.86
N PRO A 930 -11.11 -16.87 -0.74
CA PRO A 930 -10.14 -16.22 -1.61
C PRO A 930 -10.04 -16.91 -2.99
N ASN A 931 -10.26 -18.23 -3.04
CA ASN A 931 -10.08 -19.07 -4.22
C ASN A 931 -11.45 -19.34 -4.89
N LYS A 932 -12.11 -18.29 -5.39
CA LYS A 932 -13.40 -18.42 -6.11
C LYS A 932 -13.53 -17.55 -7.34
N VAL A 933 -14.53 -17.88 -8.13
CA VAL A 933 -15.24 -16.95 -9.02
C VAL A 933 -16.74 -17.03 -8.73
N LEU A 934 -17.45 -15.90 -8.81
CA LEU A 934 -18.90 -15.81 -8.57
C LEU A 934 -19.63 -15.41 -9.86
N ILE A 935 -20.57 -16.23 -10.31
CA ILE A 935 -21.24 -16.11 -11.61
C ILE A 935 -22.76 -16.05 -11.41
N LEU A 936 -23.41 -14.96 -11.82
CA LEU A 936 -24.86 -14.89 -11.91
C LEU A 936 -25.33 -15.29 -13.32
N ALA A 937 -25.90 -16.50 -13.42
CA ALA A 937 -26.58 -16.98 -14.61
C ALA A 937 -28.04 -16.48 -14.59
N ASN A 938 -28.33 -15.41 -15.33
CA ASN A 938 -29.67 -14.83 -15.47
C ASN A 938 -30.65 -15.69 -16.30
N GLY A 939 -30.21 -16.84 -16.83
CA GLY A 939 -31.00 -17.74 -17.66
C GLY A 939 -31.07 -17.39 -19.15
N ASP A 940 -30.39 -16.32 -19.60
CA ASP A 940 -30.30 -15.94 -21.02
C ASP A 940 -29.14 -16.68 -21.71
N PRO A 941 -29.41 -17.61 -22.66
CA PRO A 941 -28.36 -18.33 -23.40
C PRO A 941 -27.55 -17.41 -24.32
N SER A 942 -28.05 -16.21 -24.63
CA SER A 942 -27.36 -15.16 -25.39
C SER A 942 -26.59 -14.16 -24.50
N SER A 943 -26.51 -14.41 -23.19
CA SER A 943 -25.66 -13.64 -22.29
C SER A 943 -24.17 -13.79 -22.65
N PHE A 944 -23.33 -12.84 -22.21
CA PHE A 944 -21.89 -12.96 -22.43
C PHE A 944 -21.31 -14.23 -21.77
N LEU A 945 -21.68 -14.49 -20.52
CA LEU A 945 -21.19 -15.63 -19.75
C LEU A 945 -21.64 -16.98 -20.36
N SER A 946 -22.88 -17.09 -20.84
CA SER A 946 -23.35 -18.32 -21.51
C SER A 946 -22.64 -18.61 -22.83
N ARG A 947 -22.07 -17.61 -23.52
CA ARG A 947 -21.19 -17.82 -24.68
C ARG A 947 -19.80 -18.34 -24.28
N GLN A 948 -19.24 -17.84 -23.17
CA GLN A 948 -17.92 -18.26 -22.68
C GLN A 948 -17.98 -19.66 -22.04
N LEU A 949 -19.03 -19.92 -21.25
CA LEU A 949 -19.25 -21.16 -20.51
C LEU A 949 -20.59 -21.80 -20.92
N PRO A 950 -20.63 -22.59 -22.02
CA PRO A 950 -21.87 -23.20 -22.52
C PRO A 950 -22.62 -24.05 -21.50
N PHE A 951 -21.91 -24.67 -20.54
CA PHE A 951 -22.51 -25.49 -19.49
C PHE A 951 -23.48 -24.72 -18.58
N LEU A 952 -23.36 -23.39 -18.47
CA LEU A 952 -24.28 -22.56 -17.69
C LEU A 952 -25.73 -22.68 -18.19
N SER A 953 -25.93 -23.01 -19.48
CA SER A 953 -27.27 -23.27 -20.04
C SER A 953 -27.92 -24.58 -19.58
N THR A 954 -27.15 -25.48 -18.96
CA THR A 954 -27.64 -26.76 -18.41
C THR A 954 -28.09 -26.64 -16.96
N LEU A 955 -27.55 -25.66 -16.23
CA LEU A 955 -27.95 -25.32 -14.86
C LEU A 955 -29.31 -24.62 -14.87
N ARG A 956 -30.14 -24.86 -13.85
CA ARG A 956 -31.53 -24.41 -13.83
C ARG A 956 -31.96 -23.92 -12.45
N ARG A 957 -33.01 -23.10 -12.42
CA ARG A 957 -33.75 -22.80 -11.19
C ARG A 957 -34.53 -24.03 -10.75
N LEU A 958 -34.42 -24.40 -9.49
CA LEU A 958 -35.23 -25.40 -8.82
C LEU A 958 -36.53 -24.74 -8.33
N GLU A 959 -37.69 -25.28 -8.71
CA GLU A 959 -39.01 -24.76 -8.29
C GLU A 959 -39.21 -23.27 -8.58
N ASP A 960 -38.63 -22.79 -9.69
CA ASP A 960 -38.53 -21.37 -10.11
C ASP A 960 -37.79 -20.42 -9.14
N ARG A 961 -37.24 -20.93 -8.03
CA ARG A 961 -36.44 -20.19 -7.05
C ARG A 961 -34.99 -20.01 -7.51
N ALA A 962 -34.34 -18.94 -7.05
CA ALA A 962 -32.91 -18.76 -7.24
C ALA A 962 -32.14 -19.97 -6.67
N THR A 963 -31.18 -20.47 -7.45
CA THR A 963 -30.52 -21.75 -7.17
C THR A 963 -29.02 -21.60 -7.33
N ALA A 964 -28.28 -21.87 -6.25
CA ALA A 964 -26.84 -21.91 -6.23
C ALA A 964 -26.30 -23.32 -6.56
N TYR A 965 -25.21 -23.35 -7.30
CA TYR A 965 -24.36 -24.51 -7.56
C TYR A 965 -22.92 -24.12 -7.21
N VAL A 966 -22.22 -24.95 -6.44
CA VAL A 966 -20.79 -24.80 -6.18
C VAL A 966 -20.07 -25.87 -6.98
N CYS A 967 -19.23 -25.46 -7.93
CA CYS A 967 -18.52 -26.37 -8.82
C CYS A 967 -17.00 -26.29 -8.61
N GLU A 968 -16.34 -27.45 -8.66
CA GLU A 968 -14.94 -27.68 -8.33
C GLU A 968 -14.50 -28.92 -9.15
N ASP A 969 -13.34 -28.88 -9.82
CA ASP A 969 -12.87 -29.93 -10.74
C ASP A 969 -13.91 -30.49 -11.74
N GLN A 970 -14.68 -29.58 -12.38
CA GLN A 970 -15.75 -29.89 -13.35
C GLN A 970 -16.96 -30.66 -12.77
N ALA A 971 -16.96 -31.01 -11.49
CA ALA A 971 -18.12 -31.50 -10.77
C ALA A 971 -18.87 -30.32 -10.12
N CYS A 972 -20.20 -30.42 -9.99
CA CYS A 972 -21.03 -29.43 -9.30
C CYS A 972 -21.77 -30.07 -8.13
N SER A 973 -22.02 -29.28 -7.08
CA SER A 973 -22.89 -29.64 -5.96
C SER A 973 -24.32 -29.95 -6.42
N MET A 974 -25.08 -30.58 -5.53
CA MET A 974 -26.54 -30.53 -5.61
C MET A 974 -27.03 -29.07 -5.66
N PRO A 975 -28.16 -28.77 -6.34
CA PRO A 975 -28.76 -27.44 -6.36
C PRO A 975 -29.21 -27.02 -4.96
N ILE A 976 -28.88 -25.79 -4.56
CA ILE A 976 -29.23 -25.21 -3.25
C ILE A 976 -30.03 -23.93 -3.43
N THR A 977 -31.23 -23.86 -2.84
CA THR A 977 -32.05 -22.63 -2.81
C THR A 977 -31.85 -21.80 -1.53
N GLU A 978 -31.41 -22.43 -0.44
CA GLU A 978 -31.37 -21.79 0.88
C GLU A 978 -29.97 -21.23 1.23
N PRO A 979 -29.85 -19.93 1.58
CA PRO A 979 -28.60 -19.34 2.04
C PRO A 979 -27.96 -20.07 3.25
N CYS A 980 -28.77 -20.65 4.12
CA CYS A 980 -28.29 -21.42 5.28
C CYS A 980 -27.65 -22.77 4.91
N GLU A 981 -27.96 -23.31 3.74
CA GLU A 981 -27.35 -24.54 3.22
C GLU A 981 -26.12 -24.21 2.38
N LEU A 982 -26.20 -23.16 1.55
CA LEU A 982 -25.06 -22.63 0.80
C LEU A 982 -23.91 -22.24 1.76
N ARG A 983 -24.24 -21.59 2.89
CA ARG A 983 -23.24 -21.28 3.94
C ARG A 983 -22.54 -22.53 4.50
N LYS A 984 -23.26 -23.64 4.71
CA LYS A 984 -22.66 -24.88 5.22
C LYS A 984 -21.68 -25.46 4.19
N LEU A 985 -22.07 -25.50 2.93
CA LEU A 985 -21.23 -26.00 1.84
C LEU A 985 -20.00 -25.11 1.60
N LEU A 986 -20.13 -23.78 1.72
CA LEU A 986 -19.02 -22.84 1.56
C LEU A 986 -18.10 -22.71 2.80
N HIS A 987 -18.42 -23.41 3.89
CA HIS A 987 -17.50 -23.60 5.01
C HIS A 987 -16.75 -24.95 4.94
N GLN A 988 -17.02 -25.78 3.92
CA GLN A 988 -16.32 -27.03 3.58
C GLN A 988 -15.26 -26.78 2.50
#